data_AF-A0A6H1TYE6-F1
#
_entry.id   AF-A0A6H1TYE6-F1
#
_cell.length_a   1.000
_cell.length_b   1.000
_cell.length_c   1.000
_cell.angle_alpha   90.00
_cell.angle_beta   90.00
_cell.angle_gamma   90.00
#
_symmetry.space_group_name_H-M   'P 1'
#
loop_
_entity.id
_entity.type
_entity.pdbx_description
1 polymer ?
#
loop_
_entity_poly.entity_id
_entity_poly.type
_entity_poly.pdbx_seq_one_letter_code
_entity_poly.pdbx_strand_id
1 'polypeptide(L)'
;MRNLTELTDLIGKFEAIEPPLQGFIKSLHEKYRPLNEGVVSDYLPELAKANPDWFSICVVSADGKIYQAGDTDRLFTMQSISKPFVYGLALEDRGSEEVVRKIGVEPTGDPVNSILEHEELTEGRYNPMVNIGAIATTSLIAGSDPSERNRRLLEMFRRYVGREVSVDESTYISKKNKNNLHRAMAYMMLNFGTIAGNIEEILDLYCQQCSLMVNCRELAIMAATLANGGVNPITGERAIASQYVKNLLSVMYTCGMYDFSGQWAYRVGFPAKSGLAGAILGVVPRQMGIAVFSPPLGEHRKSERGVKVFEELAERFNLHVFHGVSQEVTVGRCERGFDRPPRRSDRAKLGNKTLSTPYLETEEERDRSGNGIHSPFQDFLEQLHQKYLPLRDGTPYLSEPDLVEINPDWFGICAVTVDGDVYAVGDYEQPFLIQSISKVFAYGMALSDRGRDYVLQKVDVEPTGDAYNSIVKVEESSKRPHNPMVNAGAIATTNLILGNSPAKRLNRVLEMYKRFIGHKVFVDTPTFVSEQHCGDRNWAISYLLRNFGMIEGSIGETLDLYLQQCSAIVNCRDLAVMGATLANNGINPMTGTRAIAAPYVRDFLSVMYTCGMYDFAGAWVYNVGFPAKSGVGGGIIAVVPGQMGIAVFSPPLDKRGNSVRGIKVFEELSQRFGLHIFDPTTSVDTFLQWMRETRT
;
A
#
# COMPACT_ATOMS: atom_id res chain seq x y z
N MET A 1 -20.60 23.92 60.07
CA MET A 1 -21.29 24.28 58.82
C MET A 1 -20.58 25.37 57.98
N ARG A 2 -19.24 25.55 58.08
CA ARG A 2 -18.50 26.51 57.23
C ARG A 2 -17.42 25.91 56.31
N ASN A 3 -17.25 24.58 56.28
CA ASN A 3 -16.19 23.91 55.50
C ASN A 3 -16.69 22.98 54.38
N LEU A 4 -18.00 22.94 54.09
CA LEU A 4 -18.54 22.11 52.98
C LEU A 4 -18.76 22.93 51.71
N THR A 5 -19.01 24.24 51.82
CA THR A 5 -19.21 25.15 50.70
C THR A 5 -17.90 25.51 49.99
N GLU A 6 -16.79 25.64 50.72
CA GLU A 6 -15.47 25.90 50.12
C GLU A 6 -14.90 24.70 49.35
N LEU A 7 -15.26 23.46 49.75
CA LEU A 7 -14.85 22.26 49.03
C LEU A 7 -15.61 22.12 47.70
N THR A 8 -16.89 22.50 47.66
CA THR A 8 -17.68 22.54 46.41
C THR A 8 -17.22 23.64 45.47
N ASP A 9 -16.76 24.79 45.99
CA ASP A 9 -16.20 25.88 45.17
C ASP A 9 -14.78 25.56 44.64
N LEU A 10 -14.01 24.71 45.32
CA LEU A 10 -12.74 24.20 44.79
C LEU A 10 -12.93 23.12 43.71
N ILE A 11 -13.97 22.29 43.84
CA ILE A 11 -14.32 21.28 42.83
C ILE A 11 -14.95 21.95 41.58
N GLY A 12 -15.61 23.10 41.73
CA GLY A 12 -16.18 23.89 40.64
C GLY A 12 -15.18 24.69 39.79
N LYS A 13 -13.88 24.67 40.11
CA LYS A 13 -12.82 25.43 39.42
C LYS A 13 -11.73 24.58 38.76
N PHE A 14 -11.94 23.28 38.61
CA PHE A 14 -11.27 22.57 37.53
C PHE A 14 -12.10 22.81 36.28
N GLU A 15 -11.77 23.85 35.51
CA GLU A 15 -12.10 23.83 34.08
C GLU A 15 -11.60 22.47 33.58
N ALA A 16 -12.52 21.59 33.15
CA ALA A 16 -12.14 20.32 32.58
C ALA A 16 -11.22 20.64 31.41
N ILE A 17 -9.92 20.38 31.58
CA ILE A 17 -8.91 20.64 30.55
C ILE A 17 -9.37 19.88 29.32
N GLU A 18 -9.78 20.62 28.31
CA GLU A 18 -10.27 20.04 27.07
C GLU A 18 -9.19 19.11 26.52
N PRO A 19 -9.51 17.84 26.20
CA PRO A 19 -8.52 16.92 25.68
C PRO A 19 -7.80 17.54 24.48
N PRO A 20 -6.46 17.46 24.37
CA PRO A 20 -5.71 18.12 23.29
C PRO A 20 -6.23 17.77 21.89
N LEU A 21 -6.68 16.53 21.68
CA LEU A 21 -7.29 16.12 20.42
C LEU A 21 -8.64 16.81 20.16
N GLN A 22 -9.49 17.00 21.18
CA GLN A 22 -10.76 17.71 21.04
C GLN A 22 -10.53 19.17 20.61
N GLY A 23 -9.60 19.87 21.25
CA GLY A 23 -9.21 21.24 20.88
C GLY A 23 -8.65 21.30 19.45
N PHE A 24 -7.84 20.32 19.07
CA PHE A 24 -7.32 20.23 17.71
C PHE A 24 -8.42 20.01 16.66
N ILE A 25 -9.37 19.11 16.89
CA ILE A 25 -10.51 18.87 15.97
C ILE A 25 -11.36 20.14 15.79
N LYS A 26 -11.59 20.91 16.86
CA LYS A 26 -12.24 22.23 16.77
C LYS A 26 -11.44 23.22 15.93
N SER A 27 -10.13 23.29 16.14
CA SER A 27 -9.25 24.18 15.37
C SER A 27 -9.23 23.85 13.87
N LEU A 28 -9.28 22.56 13.51
CA LEU A 28 -9.37 22.12 12.11
C LEU A 28 -10.71 22.53 11.49
N HIS A 29 -11.80 22.36 12.24
CA HIS A 29 -13.12 22.79 11.79
C HIS A 29 -13.15 24.30 11.52
N GLU A 30 -12.66 25.12 12.45
CA GLU A 30 -12.60 26.57 12.30
C GLU A 30 -11.71 26.99 11.12
N LYS A 31 -10.53 26.35 10.98
CA LYS A 31 -9.56 26.63 9.91
C LYS A 31 -10.13 26.36 8.51
N TYR A 32 -10.83 25.25 8.33
CA TYR A 32 -11.32 24.82 7.00
C TYR A 32 -12.78 25.15 6.71
N ARG A 33 -13.56 25.60 7.70
CA ARG A 33 -14.91 26.12 7.51
C ARG A 33 -15.02 27.20 6.41
N PRO A 34 -14.11 28.20 6.31
CA PRO A 34 -14.21 29.23 5.27
C PRO A 34 -13.84 28.74 3.87
N LEU A 35 -13.21 27.57 3.72
CA LEU A 35 -12.85 27.01 2.41
C LEU A 35 -14.13 26.68 1.65
N ASN A 36 -14.34 27.29 0.48
CA ASN A 36 -15.58 27.20 -0.31
C ASN A 36 -15.33 26.63 -1.72
N GLU A 37 -14.28 25.86 -1.88
CA GLU A 37 -13.94 25.18 -3.13
C GLU A 37 -14.84 23.95 -3.38
N GLY A 38 -15.06 23.65 -4.67
CA GLY A 38 -15.88 22.53 -5.11
C GLY A 38 -17.36 22.87 -5.30
N VAL A 39 -18.14 21.87 -5.72
CA VAL A 39 -19.57 21.98 -6.01
C VAL A 39 -20.36 20.87 -5.33
N VAL A 40 -21.56 21.18 -4.84
CA VAL A 40 -22.47 20.15 -4.33
C VAL A 40 -22.86 19.23 -5.48
N SER A 41 -22.83 17.91 -5.23
CA SER A 41 -23.16 16.94 -6.28
C SER A 41 -24.59 17.12 -6.79
N ASP A 42 -24.72 17.29 -8.11
CA ASP A 42 -25.99 17.39 -8.83
C ASP A 42 -26.38 16.10 -9.58
N TYR A 43 -25.60 15.04 -9.37
CA TYR A 43 -25.84 13.72 -9.96
C TYR A 43 -27.28 13.23 -9.69
N LEU A 44 -27.77 13.48 -8.47
CA LEU A 44 -29.15 13.29 -8.06
C LEU A 44 -29.74 14.64 -7.61
N PRO A 45 -30.99 14.97 -7.99
CA PRO A 45 -31.67 16.18 -7.53
C PRO A 45 -31.73 16.32 -6.01
N GLU A 46 -31.76 15.21 -5.27
CA GLU A 46 -31.82 15.16 -3.81
C GLU A 46 -30.49 15.58 -3.18
N LEU A 47 -29.36 15.20 -3.80
CA LEU A 47 -28.04 15.62 -3.33
C LEU A 47 -27.79 17.11 -3.60
N ALA A 48 -28.32 17.64 -4.71
CA ALA A 48 -28.21 19.05 -5.07
C ALA A 48 -28.85 20.01 -4.04
N LYS A 49 -29.73 19.49 -3.16
CA LYS A 49 -30.39 20.27 -2.10
C LYS A 49 -29.52 20.47 -0.86
N ALA A 50 -28.36 19.83 -0.77
CA ALA A 50 -27.49 19.95 0.39
C ALA A 50 -26.95 21.37 0.53
N ASN A 51 -26.88 21.87 1.76
CA ASN A 51 -26.27 23.19 2.01
C ASN A 51 -24.73 23.07 1.89
N PRO A 52 -24.07 23.86 1.03
CA PRO A 52 -22.62 23.83 0.85
C PRO A 52 -21.83 24.22 2.12
N ASP A 53 -22.45 24.92 3.07
CA ASP A 53 -21.83 25.37 4.32
C ASP A 53 -21.81 24.29 5.42
N TRP A 54 -22.44 23.13 5.18
CA TRP A 54 -22.35 22.02 6.13
C TRP A 54 -20.92 21.50 6.19
N PHE A 55 -20.40 21.45 7.41
CA PHE A 55 -19.07 20.92 7.70
C PHE A 55 -19.05 20.35 9.10
N SER A 56 -18.65 19.09 9.22
CA SER A 56 -18.46 18.43 10.51
C SER A 56 -17.31 17.43 10.46
N ILE A 57 -16.63 17.25 11.59
CA ILE A 57 -15.51 16.33 11.78
C ILE A 57 -15.81 15.50 13.02
N CYS A 58 -15.64 14.18 12.95
CA CYS A 58 -15.74 13.29 14.09
C CYS A 58 -14.60 12.26 14.09
N VAL A 59 -14.00 12.03 15.26
CA VAL A 59 -13.01 10.99 15.52
C VAL A 59 -13.50 10.13 16.66
N VAL A 60 -13.48 8.81 16.48
CA VAL A 60 -13.86 7.84 17.50
C VAL A 60 -12.71 6.87 17.70
N SER A 61 -12.13 6.83 18.89
CA SER A 61 -11.05 5.89 19.20
C SER A 61 -11.58 4.45 19.35
N ALA A 62 -10.69 3.47 19.23
CA ALA A 62 -11.02 2.06 19.39
C ALA A 62 -11.53 1.71 20.81
N ASP A 63 -11.24 2.54 21.81
CA ASP A 63 -11.78 2.46 23.18
C ASP A 63 -13.11 3.24 23.37
N GLY A 64 -13.66 3.82 22.30
CA GLY A 64 -14.99 4.44 22.30
C GLY A 64 -15.05 5.91 22.70
N LYS A 65 -13.91 6.61 22.84
CA LYS A 65 -13.90 8.07 23.08
C LYS A 65 -14.21 8.81 21.79
N ILE A 66 -15.05 9.85 21.90
CA ILE A 66 -15.55 10.62 20.76
C ILE A 66 -15.01 12.05 20.84
N TYR A 67 -14.46 12.53 19.73
CA TYR A 67 -13.97 13.90 19.56
C TYR A 67 -14.61 14.51 18.31
N GLN A 68 -15.22 15.68 18.43
CA GLN A 68 -16.07 16.20 17.34
C GLN A 68 -16.13 17.72 17.23
N ALA A 69 -16.38 18.22 16.03
CA ALA A 69 -16.64 19.64 15.76
C ALA A 69 -17.64 19.81 14.60
N GLY A 70 -18.45 20.88 14.67
CA GLY A 70 -19.55 21.14 13.74
C GLY A 70 -20.83 20.36 14.07
N ASP A 71 -21.77 20.34 13.12
CA ASP A 71 -23.05 19.64 13.25
C ASP A 71 -22.90 18.16 12.87
N THR A 72 -22.42 17.35 13.82
CA THR A 72 -22.11 15.93 13.59
C THR A 72 -23.31 14.99 13.57
N ASP A 73 -24.47 15.45 14.04
CA ASP A 73 -25.68 14.62 14.15
C ASP A 73 -26.61 14.78 12.93
N ARG A 74 -26.25 15.68 12.00
CA ARG A 74 -26.94 15.87 10.72
C ARG A 74 -26.90 14.61 9.87
N LEU A 75 -28.09 14.13 9.50
CA LEU A 75 -28.24 12.98 8.63
C LEU A 75 -28.01 13.35 7.16
N PHE A 76 -27.36 12.43 6.45
CA PHE A 76 -27.17 12.43 5.01
C PHE A 76 -27.13 10.98 4.50
N THR A 77 -27.29 10.80 3.20
CA THR A 77 -27.24 9.46 2.60
C THR A 77 -25.80 8.96 2.49
N MET A 78 -25.56 7.72 2.89
CA MET A 78 -24.23 7.10 2.95
C MET A 78 -23.57 6.96 1.56
N GLN A 79 -24.38 6.82 0.50
CA GLN A 79 -23.89 6.63 -0.87
C GLN A 79 -22.91 5.45 -0.96
N SER A 80 -21.82 5.61 -1.72
CA SER A 80 -20.80 4.57 -1.91
C SER A 80 -19.99 4.22 -0.66
N ILE A 81 -20.16 4.94 0.46
CA ILE A 81 -19.55 4.53 1.74
C ILE A 81 -20.16 3.21 2.24
N SER A 82 -21.33 2.82 1.74
CA SER A 82 -21.95 1.51 2.04
C SER A 82 -21.17 0.30 1.52
N LYS A 83 -20.39 0.47 0.44
CA LYS A 83 -19.80 -0.65 -0.32
C LYS A 83 -18.84 -1.54 0.49
N PRO A 84 -17.89 -1.01 1.29
CA PRO A 84 -17.02 -1.85 2.12
C PRO A 84 -17.79 -2.74 3.10
N PHE A 85 -18.86 -2.21 3.69
CA PHE A 85 -19.66 -2.95 4.68
C PHE A 85 -20.45 -4.08 4.04
N VAL A 86 -21.02 -3.84 2.85
CA VAL A 86 -21.71 -4.87 2.06
C VAL A 86 -20.74 -5.92 1.51
N TYR A 87 -19.51 -5.52 1.18
CA TYR A 87 -18.43 -6.46 0.89
C TYR A 87 -18.10 -7.37 2.08
N GLY A 88 -18.03 -6.80 3.29
CA GLY A 88 -17.89 -7.59 4.50
C GLY A 88 -19.01 -8.59 4.74
N LEU A 89 -20.27 -8.19 4.49
CA LEU A 89 -21.40 -9.11 4.58
C LEU A 89 -21.30 -10.25 3.56
N ALA A 90 -20.91 -9.96 2.32
CA ALA A 90 -20.69 -10.99 1.31
C ALA A 90 -19.56 -11.97 1.69
N LEU A 91 -18.50 -11.47 2.33
CA LEU A 91 -17.43 -12.31 2.88
C LEU A 91 -17.91 -13.23 4.01
N GLU A 92 -18.76 -12.73 4.93
CA GLU A 92 -19.37 -13.56 5.98
C GLU A 92 -20.30 -14.63 5.39
N ASP A 93 -21.01 -14.32 4.32
CA ASP A 93 -22.00 -15.21 3.70
C ASP A 93 -21.37 -16.29 2.82
N ARG A 94 -20.25 -15.99 2.14
CA ARG A 94 -19.67 -16.85 1.08
C ARG A 94 -18.20 -17.23 1.29
N GLY A 95 -17.51 -16.56 2.21
CA GLY A 95 -16.07 -16.70 2.38
C GLY A 95 -15.26 -15.91 1.33
N SER A 96 -13.98 -15.63 1.64
CA SER A 96 -13.11 -14.81 0.80
C SER A 96 -12.84 -15.41 -0.58
N GLU A 97 -12.64 -16.73 -0.66
CA GLU A 97 -12.31 -17.42 -1.90
C GLU A 97 -13.43 -17.30 -2.94
N GLU A 98 -14.69 -17.53 -2.56
CA GLU A 98 -15.82 -17.40 -3.50
C GLU A 98 -16.02 -15.95 -3.94
N VAL A 99 -15.91 -15.00 -3.01
CA VAL A 99 -16.16 -13.58 -3.30
C VAL A 99 -15.08 -13.01 -4.22
N VAL A 100 -13.80 -13.26 -3.93
CA VAL A 100 -12.67 -12.77 -4.75
C VAL A 100 -12.72 -13.37 -6.16
N ARG A 101 -13.09 -14.64 -6.30
CA ARG A 101 -13.26 -15.29 -7.61
C ARG A 101 -14.28 -14.58 -8.50
N LYS A 102 -15.31 -13.93 -7.93
CA LYS A 102 -16.35 -13.25 -8.70
C LYS A 102 -16.09 -11.76 -8.91
N ILE A 103 -15.52 -11.07 -7.92
CA ILE A 103 -15.49 -9.60 -7.89
C ILE A 103 -14.09 -9.03 -8.03
N GLY A 104 -13.03 -9.78 -7.74
CA GLY A 104 -11.66 -9.28 -7.73
C GLY A 104 -11.34 -8.32 -6.59
N VAL A 105 -10.08 -7.87 -6.55
CA VAL A 105 -9.53 -6.93 -5.56
C VAL A 105 -8.58 -5.90 -6.18
N GLU A 106 -8.46 -5.89 -7.50
CA GLU A 106 -7.49 -5.04 -8.19
C GLU A 106 -8.02 -3.60 -8.35
N PRO A 107 -7.14 -2.58 -8.23
CA PRO A 107 -7.49 -1.22 -8.60
C PRO A 107 -7.80 -1.16 -10.09
N THR A 108 -8.97 -0.62 -10.42
CA THR A 108 -9.32 -0.29 -11.79
C THR A 108 -8.84 1.14 -12.02
N GLY A 109 -7.81 1.35 -12.85
CA GLY A 109 -7.36 2.69 -13.24
C GLY A 109 -8.41 3.52 -14.01
N ASP A 110 -9.57 2.91 -14.31
CA ASP A 110 -10.64 3.51 -15.09
C ASP A 110 -11.67 4.28 -14.23
N PRO A 111 -12.38 5.25 -14.83
CA PRO A 111 -13.44 6.00 -14.15
C PRO A 111 -14.55 5.10 -13.61
N VAL A 112 -15.21 5.55 -12.53
CA VAL A 112 -16.31 4.88 -11.79
C VAL A 112 -17.47 4.32 -12.65
N ASN A 113 -17.57 4.75 -13.92
CA ASN A 113 -18.67 4.45 -14.84
C ASN A 113 -18.22 3.79 -16.17
N SER A 114 -16.99 3.28 -16.28
CA SER A 114 -16.53 2.60 -17.50
C SER A 114 -17.39 1.35 -17.79
N ILE A 115 -17.81 1.18 -19.05
CA ILE A 115 -18.45 -0.05 -19.54
C ILE A 115 -17.30 -0.97 -19.96
N LEU A 116 -17.06 -2.00 -19.14
CA LEU A 116 -15.91 -2.88 -19.27
C LEU A 116 -16.01 -3.83 -20.47
N GLU A 117 -14.85 -4.25 -20.97
CA GLU A 117 -14.71 -5.25 -22.02
C GLU A 117 -14.90 -6.68 -21.49
N HIS A 118 -15.09 -7.66 -22.37
CA HIS A 118 -15.39 -9.05 -22.03
C HIS A 118 -14.35 -9.71 -21.11
N GLU A 119 -13.06 -9.46 -21.37
CA GLU A 119 -11.93 -10.02 -20.60
C GLU A 119 -11.90 -9.45 -19.17
N GLU A 120 -12.23 -8.17 -19.00
CA GLU A 120 -12.29 -7.51 -17.69
C GLU A 120 -13.42 -8.07 -16.81
N LEU A 121 -14.49 -8.56 -17.43
CA LEU A 121 -15.66 -9.13 -16.75
C LEU A 121 -15.49 -10.60 -16.39
N THR A 122 -14.74 -11.35 -17.20
CA THR A 122 -14.51 -12.79 -17.02
C THR A 122 -13.28 -13.10 -16.16
N GLU A 123 -12.30 -12.21 -16.10
CA GLU A 123 -11.09 -12.38 -15.28
C GLU A 123 -11.19 -11.78 -13.87
N GLY A 124 -12.35 -11.22 -13.49
CA GLY A 124 -12.54 -10.64 -12.16
C GLY A 124 -11.65 -9.42 -11.90
N ARG A 125 -11.52 -8.52 -12.88
CA ARG A 125 -10.63 -7.34 -12.79
C ARG A 125 -11.21 -6.14 -12.06
N TYR A 126 -12.43 -6.22 -11.56
CA TYR A 126 -13.02 -5.15 -10.77
C TYR A 126 -12.75 -5.35 -9.27
N ASN A 127 -13.27 -4.45 -8.45
CA ASN A 127 -13.15 -4.52 -7.00
C ASN A 127 -14.49 -4.11 -6.38
N PRO A 128 -14.78 -4.51 -5.13
CA PRO A 128 -16.05 -4.17 -4.48
C PRO A 128 -16.27 -2.67 -4.24
N MET A 129 -15.26 -1.80 -4.45
CA MET A 129 -15.40 -0.35 -4.24
C MET A 129 -15.96 0.37 -5.47
N VAL A 130 -15.80 -0.18 -6.68
CA VAL A 130 -16.43 0.35 -7.91
C VAL A 130 -17.89 -0.10 -8.03
N ASN A 131 -18.67 0.57 -8.88
CA ASN A 131 -20.12 0.32 -8.97
C ASN A 131 -20.43 -1.11 -9.44
N ILE A 132 -19.75 -1.58 -10.48
CA ILE A 132 -19.97 -2.92 -11.02
C ILE A 132 -19.66 -4.01 -9.97
N GLY A 133 -18.52 -3.89 -9.29
CA GLY A 133 -18.14 -4.80 -8.21
C GLY A 133 -19.06 -4.71 -6.99
N ALA A 134 -19.57 -3.53 -6.65
CA ALA A 134 -20.55 -3.37 -5.58
C ALA A 134 -21.91 -4.02 -5.92
N ILE A 135 -22.37 -3.93 -7.17
CA ILE A 135 -23.60 -4.62 -7.63
C ILE A 135 -23.38 -6.13 -7.58
N ALA A 136 -22.24 -6.63 -8.07
CA ALA A 136 -21.88 -8.03 -7.95
C ALA A 136 -21.80 -8.49 -6.48
N THR A 137 -21.20 -7.69 -5.60
CA THR A 137 -21.15 -7.94 -4.15
C THR A 137 -22.55 -8.04 -3.56
N THR A 138 -23.44 -7.13 -3.94
CA THR A 138 -24.84 -7.12 -3.48
C THR A 138 -25.56 -8.41 -3.89
N SER A 139 -25.26 -8.95 -5.08
CA SER A 139 -25.84 -10.21 -5.54
C SER A 139 -25.42 -11.44 -4.72
N LEU A 140 -24.34 -11.34 -3.94
CA LEU A 140 -23.81 -12.45 -3.13
C LEU A 140 -24.43 -12.55 -1.74
N ILE A 141 -25.17 -11.52 -1.30
CA ILE A 141 -25.85 -11.50 0.00
C ILE A 141 -26.80 -12.70 0.07
N ALA A 142 -26.65 -13.52 1.11
CA ALA A 142 -27.48 -14.69 1.34
C ALA A 142 -28.93 -14.29 1.67
N GLY A 143 -29.88 -15.12 1.27
CA GLY A 143 -31.30 -14.96 1.59
C GLY A 143 -32.18 -15.64 0.54
N SER A 144 -33.28 -16.26 0.98
CA SER A 144 -34.24 -16.98 0.14
C SER A 144 -35.04 -16.06 -0.77
N ASP A 145 -35.23 -14.81 -0.35
CA ASP A 145 -36.05 -13.81 -1.05
C ASP A 145 -35.51 -12.39 -0.79
N PRO A 146 -35.99 -11.38 -1.56
CA PRO A 146 -35.54 -9.99 -1.41
C PRO A 146 -35.75 -9.40 -0.01
N SER A 147 -36.81 -9.79 0.70
CA SER A 147 -37.13 -9.26 2.03
C SER A 147 -36.12 -9.75 3.06
N GLU A 148 -35.72 -11.02 2.99
CA GLU A 148 -34.68 -11.56 3.85
C GLU A 148 -33.34 -10.88 3.59
N ARG A 149 -32.94 -10.70 2.32
CA ARG A 149 -31.69 -10.03 1.96
C ARG A 149 -31.65 -8.60 2.48
N ASN A 150 -32.75 -7.85 2.32
CA ASN A 150 -32.86 -6.51 2.87
C ASN A 150 -32.77 -6.50 4.40
N ARG A 151 -33.47 -7.40 5.09
CA ARG A 151 -33.40 -7.52 6.55
C ARG A 151 -31.96 -7.79 7.03
N ARG A 152 -31.22 -8.68 6.38
CA ARG A 152 -29.81 -8.96 6.71
C ARG A 152 -28.92 -7.75 6.47
N LEU A 153 -29.16 -7.01 5.39
CA LEU A 153 -28.44 -5.78 5.07
C LEU A 153 -28.65 -4.71 6.16
N LEU A 154 -29.91 -4.45 6.53
CA LEU A 154 -30.24 -3.49 7.58
C LEU A 154 -29.70 -3.92 8.95
N GLU A 155 -29.81 -5.20 9.30
CA GLU A 155 -29.25 -5.75 10.54
C GLU A 155 -27.72 -5.60 10.58
N MET A 156 -27.02 -5.85 9.47
CA MET A 156 -25.58 -5.61 9.39
C MET A 156 -25.25 -4.13 9.66
N PHE A 157 -25.93 -3.18 9.02
CA PHE A 157 -25.71 -1.76 9.28
C PHE A 157 -26.08 -1.34 10.70
N ARG A 158 -27.13 -1.93 11.30
CA ARG A 158 -27.50 -1.70 12.71
C ARG A 158 -26.34 -2.01 13.66
N ARG A 159 -25.62 -3.11 13.43
CA ARG A 159 -24.45 -3.50 14.25
C ARG A 159 -23.30 -2.48 14.15
N TYR A 160 -23.07 -1.92 12.97
CA TYR A 160 -22.04 -0.90 12.74
C TYR A 160 -22.43 0.48 13.29
N VAL A 161 -23.68 0.90 13.12
CA VAL A 161 -24.17 2.23 13.51
C VAL A 161 -24.52 2.29 15.00
N GLY A 162 -25.01 1.19 15.56
CA GLY A 162 -25.48 1.09 16.95
C GLY A 162 -26.95 1.48 17.15
N ARG A 163 -27.71 1.69 16.06
CA ARG A 163 -29.16 1.91 16.04
C ARG A 163 -29.78 1.43 14.73
N GLU A 164 -31.10 1.33 14.70
CA GLU A 164 -31.86 1.11 13.47
C GLU A 164 -31.55 2.20 12.43
N VAL A 165 -31.30 1.78 11.19
CA VAL A 165 -31.01 2.66 10.05
C VAL A 165 -32.22 2.74 9.12
N SER A 166 -32.52 3.94 8.63
CA SER A 166 -33.62 4.18 7.70
C SER A 166 -33.10 4.50 6.31
N VAL A 167 -33.87 4.12 5.29
CA VAL A 167 -33.62 4.48 3.89
C VAL A 167 -34.27 5.83 3.60
N ASP A 168 -33.55 6.75 2.96
CA ASP A 168 -34.14 7.95 2.39
C ASP A 168 -34.91 7.61 1.10
N GLU A 169 -36.24 7.59 1.20
CA GLU A 169 -37.12 7.19 0.09
C GLU A 169 -36.92 8.07 -1.15
N SER A 170 -36.69 9.39 -0.96
CA SER A 170 -36.54 10.33 -2.07
C SER A 170 -35.28 10.03 -2.90
N THR A 171 -34.14 9.81 -2.25
CA THR A 171 -32.87 9.46 -2.88
C THR A 171 -32.96 8.07 -3.50
N TYR A 172 -33.60 7.11 -2.83
CA TYR A 172 -33.80 5.76 -3.35
C TYR A 172 -34.63 5.77 -4.64
N ILE A 173 -35.78 6.43 -4.67
CA ILE A 173 -36.64 6.53 -5.87
C ILE A 173 -35.88 7.22 -7.02
N SER A 174 -35.19 8.33 -6.72
CA SER A 174 -34.40 9.06 -7.71
C SER A 174 -33.29 8.21 -8.32
N LYS A 175 -32.56 7.45 -7.51
CA LYS A 175 -31.56 6.48 -7.97
C LYS A 175 -32.17 5.39 -8.85
N LYS A 176 -33.26 4.77 -8.39
CA LYS A 176 -33.95 3.69 -9.12
C LYS A 176 -34.41 4.14 -10.51
N ASN A 177 -34.88 5.38 -10.61
CA ASN A 177 -35.31 5.99 -11.88
C ASN A 177 -34.13 6.34 -12.81
N LYS A 178 -32.97 6.76 -12.27
CA LYS A 178 -31.76 7.08 -13.03
C LYS A 178 -30.78 5.90 -13.21
N ASN A 179 -31.24 4.66 -13.01
CA ASN A 179 -30.38 3.48 -12.86
C ASN A 179 -29.96 2.77 -14.17
N ASN A 180 -30.15 3.38 -15.34
CA ASN A 180 -29.96 2.69 -16.63
C ASN A 180 -28.54 2.16 -16.85
N LEU A 181 -27.52 2.90 -16.41
CA LEU A 181 -26.13 2.43 -16.51
C LEU A 181 -25.89 1.20 -15.62
N HIS A 182 -26.40 1.21 -14.39
CA HIS A 182 -26.27 0.05 -13.49
C HIS A 182 -27.06 -1.16 -13.99
N ARG A 183 -28.22 -0.94 -14.63
CA ARG A 183 -28.95 -1.99 -15.37
C ARG A 183 -28.08 -2.59 -16.47
N ALA A 184 -27.49 -1.75 -17.32
CA ALA A 184 -26.62 -2.22 -18.39
C ALA A 184 -25.45 -3.06 -17.85
N MET A 185 -24.76 -2.58 -16.80
CA MET A 185 -23.70 -3.32 -16.12
C MET A 185 -24.19 -4.66 -15.55
N ALA A 186 -25.35 -4.67 -14.90
CA ALA A 186 -25.90 -5.88 -14.29
C ALA A 186 -26.32 -6.93 -15.32
N TYR A 187 -27.00 -6.53 -16.41
CA TYR A 187 -27.33 -7.46 -17.50
C TYR A 187 -26.08 -7.97 -18.22
N MET A 188 -25.04 -7.15 -18.33
CA MET A 188 -23.76 -7.57 -18.88
C MET A 188 -23.07 -8.62 -17.98
N MET A 189 -23.05 -8.40 -16.66
CA MET A 189 -22.56 -9.39 -15.69
C MET A 189 -23.40 -10.68 -15.68
N LEU A 190 -24.72 -10.58 -15.91
CA LEU A 190 -25.60 -11.74 -16.05
C LEU A 190 -25.24 -12.56 -17.29
N ASN A 191 -25.00 -11.89 -18.43
CA ASN A 191 -24.60 -12.53 -19.68
C ASN A 191 -23.29 -13.32 -19.53
N PHE A 192 -22.33 -12.78 -18.76
CA PHE A 192 -21.05 -13.45 -18.50
C PHE A 192 -21.05 -14.37 -17.28
N GLY A 193 -22.21 -14.55 -16.62
CA GLY A 193 -22.37 -15.47 -15.49
C GLY A 193 -21.70 -15.01 -14.20
N THR A 194 -21.29 -13.75 -14.08
CA THR A 194 -20.70 -13.25 -12.84
C THR A 194 -21.75 -13.05 -11.74
N ILE A 195 -22.95 -12.61 -12.14
CA ILE A 195 -24.12 -12.56 -11.26
C ILE A 195 -25.23 -13.45 -11.81
N ALA A 196 -26.15 -13.85 -10.94
CA ALA A 196 -27.30 -14.65 -11.31
C ALA A 196 -28.55 -14.19 -10.54
N GLY A 197 -29.72 -14.56 -11.05
CA GLY A 197 -31.01 -14.24 -10.44
C GLY A 197 -31.66 -12.97 -11.02
N ASN A 198 -32.61 -12.41 -10.28
CA ASN A 198 -33.38 -11.25 -10.72
C ASN A 198 -32.57 -9.96 -10.58
N ILE A 199 -32.27 -9.33 -11.72
CA ILE A 199 -31.45 -8.13 -11.80
C ILE A 199 -32.11 -6.93 -11.12
N GLU A 200 -33.43 -6.75 -11.27
CA GLU A 200 -34.11 -5.61 -10.65
C GLU A 200 -34.11 -5.74 -9.13
N GLU A 201 -34.21 -6.96 -8.57
CA GLU A 201 -34.10 -7.18 -7.12
C GLU A 201 -32.70 -6.86 -6.58
N ILE A 202 -31.65 -7.26 -7.30
CA ILE A 202 -30.25 -6.94 -6.92
C ILE A 202 -30.02 -5.43 -6.95
N LEU A 203 -30.49 -4.76 -8.01
CA LEU A 203 -30.37 -3.32 -8.16
C LEU A 203 -31.20 -2.57 -7.13
N ASP A 204 -32.37 -3.09 -6.75
CA ASP A 204 -33.20 -2.51 -5.71
C ASP A 204 -32.46 -2.46 -4.37
N LEU A 205 -31.86 -3.60 -3.98
CA LEU A 205 -31.06 -3.72 -2.76
C LEU A 205 -29.83 -2.83 -2.80
N TYR A 206 -29.15 -2.74 -3.95
CA TYR A 206 -28.01 -1.84 -4.17
C TYR A 206 -28.41 -0.35 -4.05
N CYS A 207 -29.56 0.03 -4.58
CA CYS A 207 -30.08 1.38 -4.42
C CYS A 207 -30.45 1.68 -2.97
N GLN A 208 -31.06 0.73 -2.26
CA GLN A 208 -31.42 0.85 -0.84
C GLN A 208 -30.19 1.10 0.05
N GLN A 209 -29.13 0.29 -0.09
CA GLN A 209 -27.91 0.48 0.72
C GLN A 209 -27.25 1.86 0.51
N CYS A 210 -27.32 2.40 -0.71
CA CYS A 210 -26.73 3.71 -1.02
C CYS A 210 -27.56 4.86 -0.44
N SER A 211 -28.83 4.61 -0.14
CA SER A 211 -29.79 5.59 0.37
C SER A 211 -29.98 5.50 1.88
N LEU A 212 -29.20 4.68 2.59
CA LEU A 212 -29.23 4.64 4.05
C LEU A 212 -28.77 5.97 4.67
N MET A 213 -29.48 6.42 5.69
CA MET A 213 -29.24 7.68 6.38
C MET A 213 -28.33 7.48 7.60
N VAL A 214 -27.21 8.21 7.60
CA VAL A 214 -26.24 8.25 8.70
C VAL A 214 -25.79 9.68 8.95
N ASN A 215 -25.19 9.92 10.11
CA ASN A 215 -24.51 11.17 10.41
C ASN A 215 -22.99 11.01 10.51
N CYS A 216 -22.28 12.12 10.71
CA CYS A 216 -20.82 12.14 10.75
C CYS A 216 -20.28 11.34 11.96
N ARG A 217 -20.96 11.43 13.11
CA ARG A 217 -20.60 10.66 14.30
C ARG A 217 -20.70 9.16 14.06
N GLU A 218 -21.79 8.71 13.47
CA GLU A 218 -22.05 7.31 13.15
C GLU A 218 -21.02 6.76 12.17
N LEU A 219 -20.69 7.49 11.09
CA LEU A 219 -19.62 7.07 10.19
C LEU A 219 -18.27 6.88 10.90
N ALA A 220 -17.93 7.75 11.86
CA ALA A 220 -16.71 7.59 12.64
C ALA A 220 -16.77 6.35 13.55
N ILE A 221 -17.93 6.03 14.13
CA ILE A 221 -18.15 4.77 14.89
C ILE A 221 -18.00 3.55 13.98
N MET A 222 -18.57 3.58 12.76
CA MET A 222 -18.44 2.49 11.79
C MET A 222 -16.96 2.26 11.42
N ALA A 223 -16.19 3.33 11.22
CA ALA A 223 -14.75 3.24 10.99
C ALA A 223 -14.00 2.72 12.22
N ALA A 224 -14.36 3.17 13.41
CA ALA A 224 -13.73 2.73 14.66
C ALA A 224 -14.03 1.25 14.94
N THR A 225 -15.18 0.75 14.50
CA THR A 225 -15.54 -0.68 14.52
C THR A 225 -14.55 -1.50 13.69
N LEU A 226 -14.18 -1.03 12.49
CA LEU A 226 -13.15 -1.68 11.68
C LEU A 226 -11.76 -1.53 12.31
N ALA A 227 -11.42 -0.36 12.86
CA ALA A 227 -10.17 -0.16 13.59
C ALA A 227 -10.04 -1.11 14.79
N ASN A 228 -11.15 -1.44 15.43
CA ASN A 228 -11.26 -2.30 16.61
C ASN A 228 -11.55 -3.77 16.26
N GLY A 229 -11.04 -4.27 15.13
CA GLY A 229 -11.13 -5.69 14.77
C GLY A 229 -12.57 -6.22 14.58
N GLY A 230 -13.48 -5.34 14.17
CA GLY A 230 -14.87 -5.67 13.85
C GLY A 230 -15.85 -5.55 15.02
N VAL A 231 -15.42 -5.02 16.17
CA VAL A 231 -16.27 -4.82 17.34
C VAL A 231 -16.59 -3.33 17.50
N ASN A 232 -17.89 -3.02 17.54
CA ASN A 232 -18.36 -1.65 17.69
C ASN A 232 -17.94 -1.12 19.07
N PRO A 233 -17.12 -0.05 19.14
CA PRO A 233 -16.54 0.40 20.39
C PRO A 233 -17.55 1.07 21.34
N ILE A 234 -18.75 1.39 20.83
CA ILE A 234 -19.82 2.01 21.64
C ILE A 234 -20.77 0.95 22.19
N THR A 235 -21.18 -0.01 21.37
CA THR A 235 -22.16 -1.03 21.77
C THR A 235 -21.52 -2.32 22.30
N GLY A 236 -20.23 -2.56 22.00
CA GLY A 236 -19.55 -3.83 22.26
C GLY A 236 -19.96 -4.98 21.32
N GLU A 237 -20.86 -4.71 20.38
CA GLU A 237 -21.39 -5.72 19.46
C GLU A 237 -20.40 -6.01 18.31
N ARG A 238 -20.23 -7.28 17.95
CA ARG A 238 -19.44 -7.67 16.78
C ARG A 238 -20.22 -7.43 15.49
N ALA A 239 -19.80 -6.42 14.72
CA ALA A 239 -20.40 -6.09 13.43
C ALA A 239 -19.85 -6.96 12.28
N ILE A 240 -18.62 -7.46 12.41
CA ILE A 240 -18.00 -8.36 11.43
C ILE A 240 -16.98 -9.30 12.10
N ALA A 241 -16.81 -10.50 11.56
CA ALA A 241 -15.71 -11.39 11.93
C ALA A 241 -14.33 -10.74 11.72
N SER A 242 -13.45 -10.84 12.72
CA SER A 242 -12.13 -10.16 12.72
C SER A 242 -11.26 -10.54 11.53
N GLN A 243 -11.35 -11.79 11.06
CA GLN A 243 -10.59 -12.29 9.92
C GLN A 243 -10.88 -11.53 8.61
N TYR A 244 -12.09 -10.99 8.44
CA TYR A 244 -12.46 -10.25 7.23
C TYR A 244 -12.13 -8.77 7.31
N VAL A 245 -11.87 -8.22 8.49
CA VAL A 245 -11.49 -6.80 8.65
C VAL A 245 -10.25 -6.50 7.82
N LYS A 246 -9.25 -7.39 7.87
CA LYS A 246 -8.05 -7.31 7.02
C LYS A 246 -8.40 -7.15 5.55
N ASN A 247 -9.29 -8.00 5.05
CA ASN A 247 -9.72 -7.99 3.65
C ASN A 247 -10.44 -6.69 3.27
N LEU A 248 -11.32 -6.17 4.14
CA LEU A 248 -11.99 -4.89 3.90
C LEU A 248 -10.97 -3.75 3.83
N LEU A 249 -10.07 -3.67 4.80
CA LEU A 249 -9.09 -2.59 4.91
C LEU A 249 -8.10 -2.61 3.74
N SER A 250 -7.66 -3.80 3.29
CA SER A 250 -6.82 -3.95 2.10
C SER A 250 -7.48 -3.35 0.85
N VAL A 251 -8.73 -3.70 0.58
CA VAL A 251 -9.42 -3.19 -0.63
C VAL A 251 -9.82 -1.71 -0.47
N MET A 252 -10.17 -1.27 0.74
CA MET A 252 -10.39 0.15 1.01
C MET A 252 -9.12 0.98 0.79
N TYR A 253 -7.95 0.45 1.15
CA TYR A 253 -6.67 1.14 0.96
C TYR A 253 -6.34 1.33 -0.53
N THR A 254 -6.52 0.30 -1.34
CA THR A 254 -6.12 0.32 -2.75
C THR A 254 -7.18 0.89 -3.69
N CYS A 255 -8.47 0.85 -3.31
CA CYS A 255 -9.57 1.19 -4.21
C CYS A 255 -10.61 2.15 -3.61
N GLY A 256 -10.57 2.41 -2.31
CA GLY A 256 -11.66 3.10 -1.61
C GLY A 256 -11.82 4.58 -1.97
N MET A 257 -10.76 5.21 -2.48
CA MET A 257 -10.77 6.59 -2.98
C MET A 257 -10.83 6.67 -4.51
N TYR A 258 -11.08 5.56 -5.20
CA TYR A 258 -11.14 5.44 -6.66
C TYR A 258 -9.81 5.86 -7.31
N ASP A 259 -9.87 6.79 -8.28
CA ASP A 259 -8.78 7.43 -9.02
C ASP A 259 -7.86 8.33 -8.16
N PHE A 260 -8.12 8.41 -6.86
CA PHE A 260 -7.31 9.14 -5.88
C PHE A 260 -6.72 8.20 -4.81
N SER A 261 -6.80 6.88 -5.01
CA SER A 261 -6.37 5.91 -3.97
C SER A 261 -4.86 5.87 -3.82
N GLY A 262 -4.09 6.02 -4.90
CA GLY A 262 -2.63 6.12 -4.86
C GLY A 262 -2.17 7.38 -4.15
N GLN A 263 -2.71 8.54 -4.51
CA GLN A 263 -2.46 9.83 -3.86
C GLN A 263 -2.90 9.81 -2.40
N TRP A 264 -4.03 9.20 -2.08
CA TRP A 264 -4.48 9.03 -0.69
C TRP A 264 -3.50 8.18 0.12
N ALA A 265 -3.09 7.02 -0.41
CA ALA A 265 -2.09 6.15 0.21
C ALA A 265 -0.72 6.85 0.38
N TYR A 266 -0.40 7.78 -0.52
CA TYR A 266 0.84 8.55 -0.49
C TYR A 266 0.83 9.71 0.52
N ARG A 267 -0.29 10.43 0.62
CA ARG A 267 -0.41 11.65 1.44
C ARG A 267 -0.94 11.38 2.85
N VAL A 268 -1.97 10.53 2.95
CA VAL A 268 -2.71 10.23 4.18
C VAL A 268 -2.31 8.85 4.72
N GLY A 269 -2.34 7.81 3.87
CA GLY A 269 -1.70 6.54 4.16
C GLY A 269 -2.44 5.61 5.11
N PHE A 270 -3.76 5.68 5.16
CA PHE A 270 -4.59 4.68 5.83
C PHE A 270 -5.93 4.48 5.11
N PRO A 271 -6.59 3.30 5.25
CA PRO A 271 -7.77 2.95 4.47
C PRO A 271 -8.90 3.98 4.59
N ALA A 272 -9.53 4.32 3.48
CA ALA A 272 -10.63 5.28 3.46
C ALA A 272 -11.67 4.97 2.38
N LYS A 273 -12.87 5.53 2.53
CA LYS A 273 -13.93 5.50 1.54
C LYS A 273 -14.67 6.83 1.50
N SER A 274 -14.88 7.33 0.30
CA SER A 274 -15.68 8.55 0.04
C SER A 274 -17.03 8.25 -0.60
N GLY A 275 -17.98 9.19 -0.42
CA GLY A 275 -19.29 9.20 -1.05
C GLY A 275 -19.64 10.57 -1.65
N LEU A 276 -20.44 10.57 -2.72
CA LEU A 276 -20.85 11.80 -3.45
C LEU A 276 -21.71 12.77 -2.63
N ALA A 277 -22.20 12.35 -1.47
CA ALA A 277 -22.86 13.26 -0.53
C ALA A 277 -21.87 14.23 0.16
N GLY A 278 -20.56 14.04 -0.01
CA GLY A 278 -19.52 14.87 0.62
C GLY A 278 -18.92 14.28 1.89
N ALA A 279 -19.19 13.01 2.19
CA ALA A 279 -18.61 12.32 3.32
C ALA A 279 -17.32 11.57 2.93
N ILE A 280 -16.35 11.56 3.84
CA ILE A 280 -15.15 10.72 3.79
C ILE A 280 -15.05 9.98 5.14
N LEU A 281 -14.94 8.67 5.06
CA LEU A 281 -14.69 7.76 6.18
C LEU A 281 -13.26 7.26 6.08
N GLY A 282 -12.49 7.29 7.18
CA GLY A 282 -11.13 6.77 7.25
C GLY A 282 -10.90 5.92 8.49
N VAL A 283 -10.09 4.88 8.36
CA VAL A 283 -9.79 3.91 9.42
C VAL A 283 -8.30 3.95 9.71
N VAL A 284 -7.93 4.27 10.95
CA VAL A 284 -6.57 4.10 11.45
C VAL A 284 -6.52 2.78 12.23
N PRO A 285 -5.97 1.69 11.65
CA PRO A 285 -6.06 0.36 12.24
C PRO A 285 -5.57 0.34 13.69
N ARG A 286 -6.33 -0.31 14.58
CA ARG A 286 -6.06 -0.45 16.01
C ARG A 286 -6.10 0.84 16.83
N GLN A 287 -6.43 1.99 16.23
CA GLN A 287 -6.40 3.28 16.93
C GLN A 287 -7.75 3.98 16.93
N MET A 288 -8.29 4.31 15.74
CA MET A 288 -9.46 5.17 15.64
C MET A 288 -10.14 5.10 14.27
N GLY A 289 -11.43 5.44 14.25
CA GLY A 289 -12.18 5.81 13.06
C GLY A 289 -12.33 7.32 12.95
N ILE A 290 -12.30 7.83 11.73
CA ILE A 290 -12.42 9.26 11.43
C ILE A 290 -13.51 9.42 10.36
N ALA A 291 -14.37 10.41 10.53
CA ALA A 291 -15.32 10.82 9.51
C ALA A 291 -15.32 12.35 9.36
N VAL A 292 -15.47 12.79 8.11
CA VAL A 292 -15.69 14.18 7.77
C VAL A 292 -16.88 14.24 6.82
N PHE A 293 -17.77 15.20 7.04
CA PHE A 293 -18.89 15.49 6.14
C PHE A 293 -18.86 16.96 5.70
N SER A 294 -18.72 17.18 4.40
CA SER A 294 -18.82 18.48 3.74
C SER A 294 -19.27 18.30 2.29
N PRO A 295 -20.52 18.70 1.92
CA PRO A 295 -21.13 18.42 0.61
C PRO A 295 -20.37 18.86 -0.64
N PRO A 296 -19.69 20.03 -0.68
CA PRO A 296 -18.95 20.44 -1.86
C PRO A 296 -17.83 19.46 -2.21
N LEU A 297 -17.80 19.04 -3.48
CA LEU A 297 -16.81 18.15 -4.06
C LEU A 297 -15.90 18.93 -5.01
N GLY A 298 -14.58 18.84 -4.80
CA GLY A 298 -13.59 19.45 -5.69
C GLY A 298 -12.98 18.42 -6.65
N GLU A 299 -11.66 18.39 -6.71
CA GLU A 299 -10.91 17.51 -7.61
C GLU A 299 -11.22 16.04 -7.28
N HIS A 300 -11.18 15.18 -8.30
CA HIS A 300 -11.53 13.75 -8.19
C HIS A 300 -12.93 13.47 -7.60
N ARG A 301 -13.84 14.47 -7.55
CA ARG A 301 -15.17 14.37 -6.92
C ARG A 301 -15.12 13.98 -5.44
N LYS A 302 -14.15 14.49 -4.70
CA LYS A 302 -13.98 14.28 -3.26
C LYS A 302 -14.20 15.58 -2.49
N SER A 303 -14.55 15.49 -1.21
CA SER A 303 -14.74 16.68 -0.37
C SER A 303 -13.41 17.36 -0.08
N GLU A 304 -13.19 18.59 -0.54
CA GLU A 304 -11.91 19.32 -0.36
C GLU A 304 -11.60 19.57 1.11
N ARG A 305 -12.59 20.07 1.88
CA ARG A 305 -12.47 20.21 3.34
C ARG A 305 -12.14 18.86 3.99
N GLY A 306 -12.78 17.79 3.52
CA GLY A 306 -12.51 16.43 3.95
C GLY A 306 -11.05 16.02 3.74
N VAL A 307 -10.56 16.10 2.51
CA VAL A 307 -9.18 15.73 2.16
C VAL A 307 -8.18 16.53 3.00
N LYS A 308 -8.36 17.84 3.13
CA LYS A 308 -7.45 18.69 3.93
C LYS A 308 -7.42 18.33 5.41
N VAL A 309 -8.57 18.02 6.01
CA VAL A 309 -8.65 17.54 7.40
C VAL A 309 -7.88 16.24 7.59
N PHE A 310 -8.01 15.30 6.65
CA PHE A 310 -7.28 14.03 6.71
C PHE A 310 -5.77 14.20 6.49
N GLU A 311 -5.35 15.06 5.55
CA GLU A 311 -3.94 15.41 5.33
C GLU A 311 -3.32 16.00 6.61
N GLU A 312 -3.98 16.97 7.26
CA GLU A 312 -3.45 17.63 8.46
C GLU A 312 -3.48 16.72 9.69
N LEU A 313 -4.49 15.85 9.84
CA LEU A 313 -4.49 14.81 10.88
C LEU A 313 -3.33 13.83 10.71
N ALA A 314 -3.12 13.36 9.47
CA ALA A 314 -2.04 12.44 9.14
C ALA A 314 -0.67 13.07 9.39
N GLU A 315 -0.46 14.33 9.01
CA GLU A 315 0.79 15.05 9.23
C GLU A 315 1.02 15.35 10.71
N ARG A 316 0.02 15.89 11.41
CA ARG A 316 0.15 16.35 12.81
C ARG A 316 0.46 15.21 13.77
N PHE A 317 -0.22 14.07 13.60
CA PHE A 317 -0.07 12.91 14.46
C PHE A 317 0.76 11.79 13.82
N ASN A 318 1.32 12.06 12.64
CA ASN A 318 2.16 11.12 11.90
C ASN A 318 1.45 9.77 11.69
N LEU A 319 0.15 9.84 11.38
CA LEU A 319 -0.71 8.68 11.14
C LEU A 319 -0.39 8.13 9.76
N HIS A 320 0.25 6.97 9.69
CA HIS A 320 0.51 6.27 8.45
C HIS A 320 0.70 4.78 8.74
N VAL A 321 0.21 3.90 7.86
CA VAL A 321 0.33 2.44 8.06
C VAL A 321 1.77 1.93 7.99
N PHE A 322 2.66 2.70 7.34
CA PHE A 322 4.11 2.46 7.27
C PHE A 322 4.93 3.34 8.22
N HIS A 323 4.29 4.08 9.14
CA HIS A 323 5.08 4.69 10.19
C HIS A 323 5.57 3.59 11.12
N GLY A 324 6.89 3.42 11.20
CA GLY A 324 7.50 2.49 12.15
C GLY A 324 7.02 2.85 13.56
N VAL A 325 6.68 1.83 14.34
CA VAL A 325 6.60 1.96 15.80
C VAL A 325 8.01 2.38 16.23
N SER A 326 8.25 3.68 16.26
CA SER A 326 9.46 4.25 16.81
C SER A 326 9.37 4.00 18.30
N GLN A 327 9.84 2.85 18.75
CA GLN A 327 10.45 2.81 20.06
C GLN A 327 11.58 3.82 19.97
N GLU A 328 11.40 4.98 20.60
CA GLU A 328 12.52 5.61 21.26
C GLU A 328 13.10 4.56 22.20
N VAL A 329 14.02 3.75 21.67
CA VAL A 329 14.95 3.01 22.50
C VAL A 329 15.68 4.09 23.25
N THR A 330 15.22 4.35 24.47
CA THR A 330 15.97 5.10 25.45
C THR A 330 17.21 4.25 25.64
N VAL A 331 18.28 4.56 24.89
CA VAL A 331 19.59 3.98 25.11
C VAL A 331 19.97 4.47 26.50
N GLY A 332 19.63 3.67 27.51
CA GLY A 332 20.15 3.82 28.85
C GLY A 332 21.65 3.81 28.71
N ARG A 333 22.27 4.98 28.88
CA ARG A 333 23.72 5.10 29.05
C ARG A 333 24.11 4.19 30.21
N CYS A 334 24.56 2.99 29.88
CA CYS A 334 25.37 2.20 30.79
C CYS A 334 26.78 2.77 30.68
N GLU A 335 27.04 3.86 31.40
CA GLU A 335 28.41 4.30 31.67
C GLU A 335 29.06 3.23 32.55
N ARG A 336 29.72 2.25 31.91
CA ARG A 336 30.80 1.50 32.53
C ARG A 336 32.09 1.95 31.88
N GLY A 337 32.87 2.68 32.66
CA GLY A 337 34.17 3.21 32.26
C GLY A 337 35.08 2.08 31.80
N PHE A 338 35.69 2.31 30.64
CA PHE A 338 36.97 1.71 30.29
C PHE A 338 37.87 2.80 29.71
N ASP A 339 39.13 2.70 30.13
CA ASP A 339 40.17 3.70 30.10
C ASP A 339 40.53 4.29 28.73
N ARG A 340 41.11 5.49 28.81
CA ARG A 340 41.72 6.28 27.72
C ARG A 340 42.66 5.44 26.83
N PRO A 341 42.73 5.73 25.51
CA PRO A 341 43.71 5.09 24.64
C PRO A 341 45.12 5.67 24.90
N PRO A 342 46.20 4.85 24.90
CA PRO A 342 47.55 5.37 24.99
C PRO A 342 48.02 5.96 23.65
N ARG A 343 48.86 6.98 23.78
CA ARG A 343 49.42 7.81 22.69
C ARG A 343 50.48 7.06 21.87
N ARG A 344 50.63 7.53 20.63
CA ARG A 344 51.71 7.26 19.66
C ARG A 344 53.12 7.32 20.28
N SER A 345 53.93 6.28 20.00
CA SER A 345 55.35 6.41 19.62
C SER A 345 55.87 5.07 19.08
N ASP A 346 56.21 5.01 17.79
CA ASP A 346 57.57 4.74 17.31
C ASP A 346 57.61 4.24 15.86
N ARG A 347 58.43 4.95 15.07
CA ARG A 347 58.85 4.58 13.72
C ARG A 347 59.86 3.42 13.82
N ALA A 348 59.78 2.43 12.93
CA ALA A 348 60.69 2.32 11.77
C ALA A 348 60.73 0.91 11.15
N LYS A 349 60.74 0.90 9.80
CA LYS A 349 61.60 0.14 8.85
C LYS A 349 60.83 -0.61 7.75
N LEU A 350 61.28 -0.28 6.54
CA LEU A 350 60.87 -0.77 5.22
C LEU A 350 61.08 -2.29 5.05
N GLY A 351 60.24 -2.88 4.19
CA GLY A 351 60.53 -4.10 3.46
C GLY A 351 59.53 -4.31 2.32
N ASN A 352 59.97 -4.08 1.08
CA ASN A 352 59.27 -4.46 -0.15
C ASN A 352 58.96 -5.96 -0.17
N LYS A 353 57.73 -6.35 -0.54
CA LYS A 353 57.43 -7.61 -1.24
C LYS A 353 55.98 -7.61 -1.79
N THR A 354 55.92 -7.60 -3.12
CA THR A 354 55.03 -8.35 -4.04
C THR A 354 53.55 -8.54 -3.68
N LEU A 355 52.67 -8.12 -4.61
CA LEU A 355 51.26 -8.47 -4.66
C LEU A 355 51.06 -10.00 -4.62
N SER A 356 50.33 -10.46 -3.61
CA SER A 356 49.72 -11.79 -3.58
C SER A 356 48.28 -11.64 -3.10
N THR A 357 47.34 -12.11 -3.92
CA THR A 357 45.96 -12.43 -3.56
C THR A 357 45.92 -13.35 -2.34
N PRO A 358 44.94 -13.17 -1.43
CA PRO A 358 44.32 -14.36 -0.86
C PRO A 358 42.84 -14.12 -0.50
N TYR A 359 41.91 -14.85 -1.13
CA TYR A 359 40.66 -15.32 -0.52
C TYR A 359 40.14 -16.50 -1.36
N LEU A 360 40.75 -17.66 -1.14
CA LEU A 360 40.12 -18.96 -1.37
C LEU A 360 40.27 -19.69 -0.03
N GLU A 361 39.34 -19.44 0.88
CA GLU A 361 39.12 -20.34 2.02
C GLU A 361 38.39 -21.56 1.46
N THR A 362 39.02 -22.72 1.60
CA THR A 362 38.50 -24.03 1.20
C THR A 362 37.32 -24.44 2.08
N GLU A 363 36.32 -25.10 1.49
CA GLU A 363 35.05 -25.53 2.10
C GLU A 363 35.17 -26.40 3.36
N GLU A 364 36.36 -26.87 3.74
CA GLU A 364 36.56 -27.79 4.87
C GLU A 364 36.64 -27.13 6.26
N GLU A 365 36.71 -25.80 6.38
CA GLU A 365 36.77 -25.11 7.69
C GLU A 365 35.42 -24.58 8.22
N ARG A 366 34.33 -24.68 7.45
CA ARG A 366 32.97 -24.28 7.92
C ARG A 366 32.31 -25.29 8.86
N ASP A 367 32.80 -26.52 8.93
CA ASP A 367 32.07 -27.62 9.57
C ASP A 367 32.60 -28.01 10.98
N ARG A 368 33.36 -27.12 11.65
CA ARG A 368 33.94 -27.38 12.98
C ARG A 368 33.53 -26.39 14.08
N SER A 369 32.30 -25.90 14.04
CA SER A 369 31.61 -25.32 15.19
C SER A 369 30.28 -26.03 15.44
N GLY A 370 30.36 -27.34 15.70
CA GLY A 370 29.25 -28.17 16.19
C GLY A 370 28.77 -27.70 17.56
N ASN A 371 27.81 -26.78 17.54
CA ASN A 371 26.67 -26.64 18.44
C ASN A 371 25.69 -25.71 17.70
N GLY A 372 25.08 -26.24 16.63
CA GLY A 372 24.19 -25.50 15.74
C GLY A 372 22.93 -25.11 16.48
N ILE A 373 22.95 -23.93 17.09
CA ILE A 373 21.74 -23.27 17.56
C ILE A 373 20.95 -22.87 16.31
N HIS A 374 20.00 -23.70 15.89
CA HIS A 374 19.15 -23.44 14.73
C HIS A 374 18.04 -22.45 15.13
N SER A 375 17.96 -21.31 14.43
CA SER A 375 16.84 -20.39 14.54
C SER A 375 15.60 -21.04 13.92
N PRO A 376 14.44 -21.06 14.61
CA PRO A 376 13.18 -21.52 14.04
C PRO A 376 12.82 -20.84 12.72
N PHE A 377 13.25 -19.59 12.52
CA PHE A 377 13.03 -18.87 11.27
C PHE A 377 13.89 -19.41 10.13
N GLN A 378 15.15 -19.74 10.40
CA GLN A 378 16.02 -20.39 9.42
C GLN A 378 15.42 -21.74 8.98
N ASP A 379 15.00 -22.57 9.95
CA ASP A 379 14.35 -23.87 9.67
C ASP A 379 13.08 -23.69 8.82
N PHE A 380 12.33 -22.61 9.07
CA PHE A 380 11.13 -22.30 8.31
C PHE A 380 11.44 -21.86 6.86
N LEU A 381 12.47 -21.03 6.65
CA LEU A 381 12.90 -20.69 5.29
C LEU A 381 13.36 -21.93 4.52
N GLU A 382 14.07 -22.85 5.18
CA GLU A 382 14.47 -24.12 4.58
C GLU A 382 13.28 -25.00 4.20
N GLN A 383 12.26 -25.08 5.07
CA GLN A 383 11.01 -25.78 4.74
C GLN A 383 10.28 -25.15 3.56
N LEU A 384 10.20 -23.82 3.50
CA LEU A 384 9.59 -23.10 2.37
C LEU A 384 10.34 -23.37 1.07
N HIS A 385 11.67 -23.30 1.12
CA HIS A 385 12.52 -23.60 -0.04
C HIS A 385 12.26 -25.02 -0.54
N GLN A 386 12.35 -26.03 0.33
CA GLN A 386 12.11 -27.42 -0.04
C GLN A 386 10.68 -27.66 -0.57
N LYS A 387 9.68 -27.01 0.03
CA LYS A 387 8.27 -27.14 -0.36
C LYS A 387 8.00 -26.63 -1.78
N TYR A 388 8.59 -25.48 -2.15
CA TYR A 388 8.33 -24.84 -3.43
C TYR A 388 9.39 -25.10 -4.49
N LEU A 389 10.53 -25.68 -4.12
CA LEU A 389 11.58 -26.10 -5.06
C LEU A 389 11.04 -26.98 -6.20
N PRO A 390 10.08 -27.93 -6.00
CA PRO A 390 9.52 -28.75 -7.07
C PRO A 390 8.60 -28.01 -8.05
N LEU A 391 8.11 -26.80 -7.71
CA LEU A 391 7.18 -26.06 -8.57
C LEU A 391 7.87 -25.62 -9.86
N ARG A 392 7.31 -25.96 -11.03
CA ARG A 392 7.88 -25.64 -12.36
C ARG A 392 6.98 -24.73 -13.22
N ASP A 393 5.94 -24.17 -12.62
CA ASP A 393 5.02 -23.26 -13.31
C ASP A 393 5.72 -21.96 -13.72
N GLY A 394 5.29 -21.41 -14.84
CA GLY A 394 5.81 -20.15 -15.39
C GLY A 394 6.98 -20.34 -16.35
N THR A 395 7.49 -19.23 -16.89
CA THR A 395 8.58 -19.22 -17.86
C THR A 395 9.59 -18.12 -17.51
N PRO A 396 10.91 -18.38 -17.56
CA PRO A 396 11.91 -17.33 -17.40
C PRO A 396 11.75 -16.23 -18.45
N TYR A 397 12.07 -15.00 -18.06
CA TYR A 397 12.18 -13.89 -19.02
C TYR A 397 13.44 -14.04 -19.87
N LEU A 398 13.29 -13.94 -21.19
CA LEU A 398 14.39 -13.94 -22.15
C LEU A 398 14.31 -12.63 -22.94
N SER A 399 15.30 -11.76 -22.79
CA SER A 399 15.42 -10.54 -23.62
C SER A 399 15.82 -10.90 -25.05
N GLU A 400 16.69 -11.91 -25.22
CA GLU A 400 16.96 -12.62 -26.48
C GLU A 400 17.35 -14.09 -26.18
N PRO A 401 16.90 -15.09 -26.97
CA PRO A 401 17.13 -16.51 -26.68
C PRO A 401 18.61 -16.96 -26.68
N ASP A 402 19.50 -16.20 -27.32
CA ASP A 402 20.85 -16.67 -27.68
C ASP A 402 21.99 -16.09 -26.81
N LEU A 403 21.69 -15.21 -25.84
CA LEU A 403 22.74 -14.46 -25.10
C LEU A 403 22.96 -14.89 -23.65
N VAL A 404 21.94 -15.43 -22.95
CA VAL A 404 22.06 -15.85 -21.55
C VAL A 404 21.21 -17.09 -21.28
N GLU A 405 21.87 -18.21 -20.99
CA GLU A 405 21.20 -19.42 -20.50
C GLU A 405 20.83 -19.21 -19.02
N ILE A 406 19.55 -18.92 -18.75
CA ILE A 406 19.03 -18.77 -17.38
C ILE A 406 18.57 -20.14 -16.90
N ASN A 407 19.14 -20.63 -15.81
CA ASN A 407 18.69 -21.88 -15.19
C ASN A 407 17.32 -21.66 -14.52
N PRO A 408 16.23 -22.30 -15.00
CA PRO A 408 14.89 -22.13 -14.41
C PRO A 408 14.77 -22.75 -13.01
N ASP A 409 15.73 -23.59 -12.59
CA ASP A 409 15.72 -24.25 -11.30
C ASP A 409 16.25 -23.38 -10.15
N TRP A 410 16.97 -22.28 -10.45
CA TRP A 410 17.48 -21.39 -9.41
C TRP A 410 16.37 -20.90 -8.48
N PHE A 411 16.59 -21.04 -7.17
CA PHE A 411 15.67 -20.64 -6.14
C PHE A 411 16.42 -20.23 -4.87
N GLY A 412 16.42 -18.94 -4.57
CA GLY A 412 17.02 -18.37 -3.36
C GLY A 412 16.01 -17.57 -2.55
N ILE A 413 16.08 -17.67 -1.22
CA ILE A 413 15.31 -16.85 -0.28
C ILE A 413 16.29 -16.22 0.70
N CYS A 414 16.16 -14.93 0.96
CA CYS A 414 16.99 -14.22 1.94
C CYS A 414 16.18 -13.18 2.71
N ALA A 415 16.37 -13.13 4.02
CA ALA A 415 15.79 -12.13 4.92
C ALA A 415 16.90 -11.47 5.74
N VAL A 416 16.86 -10.14 5.84
CA VAL A 416 17.83 -9.33 6.60
C VAL A 416 17.08 -8.44 7.58
N THR A 417 17.36 -8.57 8.88
CA THR A 417 16.71 -7.77 9.92
C THR A 417 17.26 -6.34 9.97
N VAL A 418 16.53 -5.43 10.62
CA VAL A 418 17.03 -4.07 10.90
C VAL A 418 18.24 -4.05 11.83
N ASP A 419 18.51 -5.15 12.55
CA ASP A 419 19.70 -5.33 13.39
C ASP A 419 20.91 -5.91 12.61
N GLY A 420 20.69 -6.36 11.37
CA GLY A 420 21.73 -6.91 10.50
C GLY A 420 21.86 -8.44 10.52
N ASP A 421 20.95 -9.16 11.19
CA ASP A 421 20.91 -10.63 11.13
C ASP A 421 20.49 -11.07 9.73
N VAL A 422 21.10 -12.14 9.22
CA VAL A 422 20.85 -12.67 7.87
C VAL A 422 20.38 -14.12 7.97
N TYR A 423 19.24 -14.41 7.33
CA TYR A 423 18.66 -15.74 7.22
C TYR A 423 18.50 -16.05 5.73
N ALA A 424 19.06 -17.15 5.25
CA ALA A 424 19.08 -17.41 3.81
C ALA A 424 19.11 -18.90 3.50
N VAL A 425 18.56 -19.27 2.34
CA VAL A 425 18.56 -20.64 1.83
C VAL A 425 18.56 -20.66 0.30
N GLY A 426 19.14 -21.71 -0.27
CA GLY A 426 19.17 -21.95 -1.71
C GLY A 426 20.15 -21.06 -2.46
N ASP A 427 19.81 -20.69 -3.69
CA ASP A 427 20.66 -19.93 -4.62
C ASP A 427 20.67 -18.41 -4.31
N TYR A 428 20.71 -18.03 -3.05
CA TYR A 428 20.52 -16.62 -2.63
C TYR A 428 21.69 -15.69 -3.02
N GLU A 429 22.87 -16.25 -3.31
CA GLU A 429 24.05 -15.51 -3.80
C GLU A 429 24.14 -15.47 -5.33
N GLN A 430 23.27 -16.20 -6.04
CA GLN A 430 23.27 -16.25 -7.50
C GLN A 430 23.04 -14.84 -8.08
N PRO A 431 23.98 -14.31 -8.89
CA PRO A 431 23.80 -13.00 -9.52
C PRO A 431 22.71 -13.02 -10.59
N PHE A 432 21.92 -11.96 -10.64
CA PHE A 432 20.93 -11.68 -11.67
C PHE A 432 20.76 -10.17 -11.88
N LEU A 433 20.05 -9.79 -12.93
CA LEU A 433 19.78 -8.38 -13.24
C LEU A 433 18.63 -7.86 -12.38
N ILE A 434 18.84 -6.73 -11.71
CA ILE A 434 17.83 -6.10 -10.84
C ILE A 434 16.53 -5.77 -11.59
N GLN A 435 16.64 -5.43 -12.88
CA GLN A 435 15.52 -5.12 -13.76
C GLN A 435 14.60 -4.07 -13.12
N SER A 436 13.28 -4.18 -13.28
CA SER A 436 12.30 -3.21 -12.79
C SER A 436 12.29 -2.97 -11.27
N ILE A 437 13.02 -3.75 -10.47
CA ILE A 437 13.23 -3.41 -9.05
C ILE A 437 14.00 -2.09 -8.92
N SER A 438 14.86 -1.75 -9.89
CA SER A 438 15.61 -0.50 -9.95
C SER A 438 14.73 0.75 -9.83
N LYS A 439 13.51 0.69 -10.38
CA LYS A 439 12.58 1.83 -10.50
C LYS A 439 12.25 2.47 -9.15
N VAL A 440 12.12 1.63 -8.11
CA VAL A 440 11.86 2.06 -6.73
C VAL A 440 12.98 2.98 -6.25
N PHE A 441 14.22 2.61 -6.54
CA PHE A 441 15.39 3.34 -6.07
C PHE A 441 15.67 4.59 -6.91
N ALA A 442 15.40 4.54 -8.23
CA ALA A 442 15.42 5.72 -9.09
C ALA A 442 14.39 6.76 -8.65
N TYR A 443 13.19 6.32 -8.24
CA TYR A 443 12.16 7.18 -7.66
C TYR A 443 12.63 7.91 -6.41
N GLY A 444 13.29 7.22 -5.50
CA GLY A 444 13.87 7.90 -4.34
C GLY A 444 14.98 8.87 -4.60
N MET A 445 15.81 8.59 -5.62
CA MET A 445 16.79 9.56 -6.07
C MET A 445 16.11 10.81 -6.59
N ALA A 446 15.06 10.68 -7.42
CA ALA A 446 14.30 11.82 -7.92
C ALA A 446 13.66 12.63 -6.78
N LEU A 447 13.06 11.96 -5.78
CA LEU A 447 12.52 12.62 -4.58
C LEU A 447 13.60 13.37 -3.81
N SER A 448 14.78 12.75 -3.61
CA SER A 448 15.90 13.37 -2.90
C SER A 448 16.48 14.57 -3.65
N ASP A 449 16.45 14.52 -4.98
CA ASP A 449 17.04 15.55 -5.84
C ASP A 449 16.09 16.73 -6.10
N ARG A 450 14.78 16.50 -6.13
CA ARG A 450 13.79 17.49 -6.58
C ARG A 450 12.67 17.78 -5.59
N GLY A 451 12.49 16.95 -4.56
CA GLY A 451 11.37 17.03 -3.63
C GLY A 451 10.05 16.47 -4.20
N ARG A 452 9.07 16.28 -3.31
CA ARG A 452 7.78 15.62 -3.63
C ARG A 452 6.99 16.36 -4.70
N ASP A 453 6.79 17.66 -4.49
CA ASP A 453 5.89 18.46 -5.33
C ASP A 453 6.37 18.51 -6.78
N TYR A 454 7.67 18.65 -7.00
CA TYR A 454 8.23 18.68 -8.34
C TYR A 454 8.17 17.31 -9.03
N VAL A 455 8.41 16.22 -8.30
CA VAL A 455 8.28 14.86 -8.85
C VAL A 455 6.83 14.58 -9.24
N LEU A 456 5.85 14.95 -8.40
CA LEU A 456 4.41 14.78 -8.67
C LEU A 456 3.88 15.60 -9.85
N GLN A 457 4.58 16.65 -10.26
CA GLN A 457 4.28 17.38 -11.50
C GLN A 457 4.69 16.61 -12.76
N LYS A 458 5.60 15.65 -12.65
CA LYS A 458 6.16 14.89 -13.78
C LYS A 458 5.70 13.43 -13.81
N VAL A 459 5.44 12.83 -12.65
CA VAL A 459 5.01 11.44 -12.49
C VAL A 459 4.04 11.35 -11.31
N ASP A 460 2.88 10.76 -11.53
CA ASP A 460 1.85 10.56 -10.50
C ASP A 460 2.18 9.34 -9.60
N VAL A 461 1.26 8.92 -8.73
CA VAL A 461 1.41 7.76 -7.83
C VAL A 461 0.18 6.83 -7.83
N GLU A 462 -0.70 6.96 -8.82
CA GLU A 462 -1.90 6.15 -8.96
C GLU A 462 -1.60 4.75 -9.54
N PRO A 463 -2.22 3.68 -8.99
CA PRO A 463 -2.14 2.35 -9.58
C PRO A 463 -2.89 2.32 -10.92
N THR A 464 -2.35 1.58 -11.89
CA THR A 464 -2.94 1.50 -13.24
C THR A 464 -3.92 0.36 -13.42
N GLY A 465 -3.78 -0.74 -12.67
CA GLY A 465 -4.45 -2.02 -12.97
C GLY A 465 -3.94 -2.71 -14.24
N ASP A 466 -3.26 -1.98 -15.12
CA ASP A 466 -2.64 -2.48 -16.35
C ASP A 466 -1.36 -3.32 -16.10
N ALA A 467 -1.10 -4.26 -17.00
CA ALA A 467 0.16 -4.98 -17.08
C ALA A 467 1.36 -4.02 -17.27
N TYR A 468 2.53 -4.40 -16.76
CA TYR A 468 3.77 -3.60 -16.89
C TYR A 468 4.14 -3.27 -18.35
N ASN A 469 3.64 -4.09 -19.29
CA ASN A 469 3.88 -3.97 -20.72
C ASN A 469 2.80 -3.20 -21.53
N SER A 470 1.85 -2.52 -20.88
CA SER A 470 0.87 -1.65 -21.54
C SER A 470 1.54 -0.44 -22.25
N ILE A 471 1.07 -0.08 -23.46
CA ILE A 471 1.53 1.13 -24.17
C ILE A 471 0.71 2.32 -23.64
N VAL A 472 1.39 3.12 -22.80
CA VAL A 472 1.03 4.45 -22.28
C VAL A 472 -0.47 4.75 -22.19
N LYS A 473 -1.09 4.39 -21.05
CA LYS A 473 -2.10 5.26 -20.44
C LYS A 473 -1.34 6.38 -19.71
N VAL A 474 -1.56 7.62 -20.13
CA VAL A 474 -1.27 8.81 -19.31
C VAL A 474 -2.58 9.26 -18.71
N GLU A 475 -2.51 9.91 -17.55
CA GLU A 475 -3.71 10.52 -16.97
C GLU A 475 -4.30 11.53 -17.96
N GLU A 476 -5.61 11.43 -18.22
CA GLU A 476 -6.22 12.09 -19.37
C GLU A 476 -6.11 13.62 -19.32
N SER A 477 -6.16 14.22 -18.12
CA SER A 477 -6.10 15.66 -17.97
C SER A 477 -4.66 16.18 -17.95
N SER A 478 -3.80 15.63 -17.09
CA SER A 478 -2.45 16.13 -16.85
C SER A 478 -1.39 15.54 -17.78
N LYS A 479 -1.71 14.44 -18.50
CA LYS A 479 -0.78 13.72 -19.38
C LYS A 479 0.46 13.16 -18.67
N ARG A 480 0.43 13.07 -17.34
CA ARG A 480 1.50 12.48 -16.53
C ARG A 480 1.41 10.94 -16.59
N PRO A 481 2.53 10.22 -16.51
CA PRO A 481 2.50 8.79 -16.24
C PRO A 481 1.90 8.52 -14.86
N HIS A 482 1.07 7.47 -14.76
CA HIS A 482 0.30 7.16 -13.54
C HIS A 482 1.16 6.89 -12.30
N ASN A 483 2.31 6.22 -12.44
CA ASN A 483 3.19 5.94 -11.29
C ASN A 483 4.63 5.66 -11.73
N PRO A 484 5.62 5.79 -10.84
CA PRO A 484 7.03 5.51 -11.15
C PRO A 484 7.37 4.02 -11.32
N MET A 485 6.43 3.09 -11.05
CA MET A 485 6.67 1.65 -11.14
C MET A 485 6.43 1.10 -12.55
N VAL A 486 5.59 1.75 -13.36
CA VAL A 486 5.46 1.47 -14.80
C VAL A 486 6.60 2.09 -15.60
N ASN A 487 6.90 1.54 -16.79
CA ASN A 487 8.06 1.99 -17.60
C ASN A 487 8.02 3.50 -17.91
N ALA A 488 6.85 4.03 -18.26
CA ALA A 488 6.68 5.45 -18.57
C ALA A 488 7.06 6.35 -17.39
N GLY A 489 6.56 6.05 -16.18
CA GLY A 489 6.90 6.81 -14.99
C GLY A 489 8.34 6.59 -14.55
N ALA A 490 8.90 5.39 -14.74
CA ALA A 490 10.31 5.12 -14.43
C ALA A 490 11.27 5.90 -15.34
N ILE A 491 11.00 5.97 -16.65
CA ILE A 491 11.78 6.78 -17.59
C ILE A 491 11.68 8.26 -17.22
N ALA A 492 10.47 8.75 -16.94
CA ALA A 492 10.26 10.13 -16.49
C ALA A 492 11.00 10.43 -15.19
N THR A 493 10.92 9.54 -14.21
CA THR A 493 11.65 9.62 -12.94
C THR A 493 13.17 9.63 -13.15
N THR A 494 13.67 8.80 -14.07
CA THR A 494 15.10 8.73 -14.40
C THR A 494 15.60 10.05 -14.99
N ASN A 495 14.78 10.72 -15.80
CA ASN A 495 15.08 12.05 -16.34
C ASN A 495 15.31 13.11 -15.23
N LEU A 496 14.68 12.94 -14.06
CA LEU A 496 14.79 13.89 -12.95
C LEU A 496 16.11 13.79 -12.16
N ILE A 497 16.85 12.68 -12.31
CA ILE A 497 18.12 12.43 -11.60
C ILE A 497 19.16 13.47 -12.03
N LEU A 498 19.68 14.21 -11.04
CA LEU A 498 20.63 15.28 -11.28
C LEU A 498 21.99 14.77 -11.78
N GLY A 499 22.61 15.55 -12.64
CA GLY A 499 23.98 15.35 -13.12
C GLY A 499 24.21 16.08 -14.43
N ASN A 500 25.41 16.65 -14.62
CA ASN A 500 25.72 17.46 -15.80
C ASN A 500 26.39 16.67 -16.95
N SER A 501 26.44 15.34 -16.85
CA SER A 501 26.84 14.45 -17.93
C SER A 501 26.26 13.04 -17.70
N PRO A 502 26.09 12.22 -18.76
CA PRO A 502 25.64 10.83 -18.64
C PRO A 502 26.47 10.02 -17.63
N ALA A 503 27.80 10.11 -17.70
CA ALA A 503 28.71 9.40 -16.80
C ALA A 503 28.51 9.79 -15.32
N LYS A 504 28.25 11.07 -15.02
CA LYS A 504 27.99 11.52 -13.65
C LYS A 504 26.64 11.06 -13.13
N ARG A 505 25.61 11.01 -13.99
CA ARG A 505 24.30 10.48 -13.62
C ARG A 505 24.39 8.98 -13.32
N LEU A 506 25.08 8.21 -14.16
CA LEU A 506 25.36 6.79 -13.92
C LEU A 506 26.12 6.56 -12.60
N ASN A 507 27.19 7.31 -12.36
CA ASN A 507 27.95 7.21 -11.10
C ASN A 507 27.08 7.48 -9.86
N ARG A 508 26.13 8.42 -9.94
CA ARG A 508 25.19 8.69 -8.85
C ARG A 508 24.23 7.51 -8.61
N VAL A 509 23.76 6.86 -9.68
CA VAL A 509 22.94 5.64 -9.57
C VAL A 509 23.73 4.51 -8.91
N LEU A 510 24.97 4.26 -9.34
CA LEU A 510 25.82 3.22 -8.76
C LEU A 510 26.19 3.51 -7.30
N GLU A 511 26.46 4.78 -6.94
CA GLU A 511 26.72 5.15 -5.54
C GLU A 511 25.44 5.07 -4.69
N MET A 512 24.26 5.30 -5.27
CA MET A 512 23.00 5.03 -4.58
C MET A 512 22.87 3.54 -4.28
N TYR A 513 23.06 2.64 -5.25
CA TYR A 513 23.00 1.20 -5.00
C TYR A 513 24.00 0.76 -3.94
N LYS A 514 25.23 1.27 -4.00
CA LYS A 514 26.26 0.99 -3.00
C LYS A 514 25.85 1.40 -1.59
N ARG A 515 25.14 2.52 -1.40
CA ARG A 515 24.62 2.92 -0.08
C ARG A 515 23.54 1.96 0.43
N PHE A 516 22.68 1.48 -0.45
CA PHE A 516 21.62 0.52 -0.08
C PHE A 516 22.15 -0.89 0.19
N ILE A 517 23.16 -1.34 -0.56
CA ILE A 517 23.64 -2.74 -0.50
C ILE A 517 24.87 -2.87 0.42
N GLY A 518 25.76 -1.88 0.41
CA GLY A 518 27.00 -1.87 1.19
C GLY A 518 28.27 -2.22 0.41
N HIS A 519 28.15 -2.59 -0.87
CA HIS A 519 29.29 -2.81 -1.77
C HIS A 519 29.07 -2.23 -3.16
N LYS A 520 30.11 -2.23 -4.00
CA LYS A 520 30.02 -1.74 -5.38
C LYS A 520 29.10 -2.61 -6.22
N VAL A 521 28.34 -1.97 -7.10
CA VAL A 521 27.45 -2.61 -8.08
C VAL A 521 27.95 -2.29 -9.49
N PHE A 522 27.80 -3.25 -10.39
CA PHE A 522 28.22 -3.14 -11.80
C PHE A 522 27.01 -3.26 -12.73
N VAL A 523 27.15 -2.69 -13.92
CA VAL A 523 26.16 -2.80 -15.00
C VAL A 523 26.58 -3.93 -15.92
N ASP A 524 25.67 -4.83 -16.24
CA ASP A 524 25.85 -5.80 -17.30
C ASP A 524 25.79 -5.09 -18.66
N THR A 525 26.97 -4.84 -19.22
CA THR A 525 27.09 -4.10 -20.49
C THR A 525 26.51 -4.87 -21.68
N PRO A 526 26.68 -6.19 -21.82
CA PRO A 526 26.05 -6.95 -22.90
C PRO A 526 24.53 -6.82 -22.92
N THR A 527 23.86 -6.99 -21.77
CA THR A 527 22.40 -6.85 -21.69
C THR A 527 21.97 -5.41 -21.96
N PHE A 528 22.67 -4.42 -21.40
CA PHE A 528 22.39 -3.01 -21.68
C PHE A 528 22.43 -2.70 -23.18
N VAL A 529 23.47 -3.14 -23.89
CA VAL A 529 23.62 -2.91 -25.33
C VAL A 529 22.53 -3.64 -26.12
N SER A 530 22.20 -4.87 -25.74
CA SER A 530 21.10 -5.63 -26.36
C SER A 530 19.76 -4.89 -26.18
N GLU A 531 19.38 -4.52 -24.96
CA GLU A 531 18.13 -3.80 -24.66
C GLU A 531 18.07 -2.42 -25.34
N GLN A 532 19.21 -1.76 -25.55
CA GLN A 532 19.29 -0.50 -26.29
C GLN A 532 18.91 -0.68 -27.76
N HIS A 533 19.30 -1.81 -28.38
CA HIS A 533 19.03 -2.11 -29.78
C HIS A 533 17.62 -2.67 -30.04
N CYS A 534 17.04 -3.42 -29.11
CA CYS A 534 15.70 -4.03 -29.26
C CYS A 534 14.58 -3.27 -28.50
N GLY A 535 14.90 -2.15 -27.85
CA GLY A 535 14.02 -1.39 -26.96
C GLY A 535 13.01 -0.44 -27.61
N ASP A 536 12.51 -0.72 -28.82
CA ASP A 536 11.62 0.18 -29.60
C ASP A 536 10.44 0.73 -28.79
N ARG A 537 9.87 -0.10 -27.91
CA ARG A 537 8.76 0.30 -27.06
C ARG A 537 9.16 1.38 -26.05
N ASN A 538 10.33 1.27 -25.41
CA ASN A 538 10.80 2.29 -24.47
C ASN A 538 11.21 3.58 -25.22
N TRP A 539 11.71 3.46 -26.46
CA TRP A 539 11.90 4.61 -27.34
C TRP A 539 10.58 5.33 -27.64
N ALA A 540 9.54 4.60 -28.07
CA ALA A 540 8.22 5.17 -28.34
C ALA A 540 7.62 5.86 -27.11
N ILE A 541 7.69 5.22 -25.93
CA ILE A 541 7.30 5.82 -24.65
C ILE A 541 8.05 7.14 -24.42
N SER A 542 9.36 7.15 -24.60
CA SER A 542 10.18 8.34 -24.38
C SER A 542 9.80 9.50 -25.31
N TYR A 543 9.51 9.23 -26.59
CA TYR A 543 9.02 10.25 -27.51
C TYR A 543 7.66 10.82 -27.06
N LEU A 544 6.74 9.98 -26.61
CA LEU A 544 5.45 10.41 -26.07
C LEU A 544 5.62 11.26 -24.81
N LEU A 545 6.46 10.84 -23.86
CA LEU A 545 6.75 11.60 -22.64
C LEU A 545 7.33 12.97 -22.95
N ARG A 546 8.22 13.07 -23.95
CA ARG A 546 8.78 14.35 -24.38
C ARG A 546 7.70 15.24 -25.01
N ASN A 547 6.82 14.67 -25.83
CA ASN A 547 5.70 15.39 -26.43
C ASN A 547 4.75 15.96 -25.35
N PHE A 548 4.54 15.23 -24.25
CA PHE A 548 3.74 15.70 -23.10
C PHE A 548 4.51 16.60 -22.12
N GLY A 549 5.79 16.89 -22.35
CA GLY A 549 6.61 17.70 -21.45
C GLY A 549 7.00 17.01 -20.13
N MET A 550 6.85 15.69 -20.06
CA MET A 550 7.16 14.88 -18.88
C MET A 550 8.65 14.54 -18.77
N ILE A 551 9.36 14.54 -19.90
CA ILE A 551 10.83 14.50 -19.94
C ILE A 551 11.40 15.63 -20.79
N GLU A 552 12.59 16.08 -20.43
CA GLU A 552 13.31 17.15 -21.10
C GLU A 552 14.72 16.68 -21.52
N GLY A 553 15.33 17.38 -22.48
CA GLY A 553 16.68 17.09 -22.95
C GLY A 553 16.77 15.87 -23.88
N SER A 554 17.91 15.17 -23.82
CA SER A 554 18.20 14.03 -24.70
C SER A 554 17.41 12.79 -24.28
N ILE A 555 16.59 12.28 -25.20
CA ILE A 555 15.89 11.00 -25.03
C ILE A 555 16.90 9.86 -24.89
N GLY A 556 17.91 9.81 -25.76
CA GLY A 556 18.94 8.76 -25.73
C GLY A 556 19.65 8.70 -24.39
N GLU A 557 20.12 9.84 -23.85
CA GLU A 557 20.80 9.85 -22.54
C GLU A 557 19.89 9.44 -21.38
N THR A 558 18.60 9.78 -21.45
CA THR A 558 17.62 9.40 -20.43
C THR A 558 17.33 7.91 -20.48
N LEU A 559 17.13 7.38 -21.69
CA LEU A 559 16.85 5.98 -21.91
C LEU A 559 18.08 5.12 -21.58
N ASP A 560 19.28 5.54 -21.97
CA ASP A 560 20.52 4.84 -21.62
C ASP A 560 20.67 4.70 -20.11
N LEU A 561 20.45 5.77 -19.35
CA LEU A 561 20.49 5.71 -17.89
C LEU A 561 19.39 4.78 -17.31
N TYR A 562 18.21 4.76 -17.94
CA TYR A 562 17.12 3.86 -17.55
C TYR A 562 17.45 2.38 -17.82
N LEU A 563 18.09 2.07 -18.94
CA LEU A 563 18.51 0.70 -19.24
C LEU A 563 19.68 0.29 -18.34
N GLN A 564 20.67 1.16 -18.16
CA GLN A 564 21.81 0.92 -17.25
C GLN A 564 21.40 0.63 -15.81
N GLN A 565 20.37 1.30 -15.28
CA GLN A 565 19.87 0.97 -13.94
C GLN A 565 19.19 -0.41 -13.88
N CYS A 566 18.53 -0.86 -14.95
CA CYS A 566 17.83 -2.14 -15.03
C CYS A 566 18.83 -3.28 -15.20
N SER A 567 19.94 -3.03 -15.89
CA SER A 567 21.03 -3.99 -16.12
C SER A 567 22.03 -4.05 -14.94
N ALA A 568 21.72 -3.48 -13.77
CA ALA A 568 22.59 -3.61 -12.61
C ALA A 568 22.55 -5.03 -12.03
N ILE A 569 23.71 -5.59 -11.72
CA ILE A 569 23.86 -6.97 -11.23
C ILE A 569 23.75 -6.99 -9.71
N VAL A 570 22.84 -7.82 -9.19
CA VAL A 570 22.56 -8.02 -7.76
C VAL A 570 22.32 -9.50 -7.46
N ASN A 571 22.27 -9.89 -6.19
CA ASN A 571 21.76 -11.19 -5.77
C ASN A 571 20.59 -11.04 -4.77
N CYS A 572 20.05 -12.16 -4.28
CA CYS A 572 18.92 -12.16 -3.35
C CYS A 572 19.29 -11.48 -2.02
N ARG A 573 20.51 -11.70 -1.52
CA ARG A 573 21.02 -11.03 -0.31
C ARG A 573 21.08 -9.51 -0.47
N ASP A 574 21.55 -9.02 -1.61
CA ASP A 574 21.62 -7.58 -1.90
C ASP A 574 20.23 -6.96 -1.79
N LEU A 575 19.23 -7.55 -2.48
CA LEU A 575 17.85 -7.09 -2.40
C LEU A 575 17.28 -7.12 -0.98
N ALA A 576 17.59 -8.16 -0.19
CA ALA A 576 17.15 -8.23 1.20
C ALA A 576 17.77 -7.10 2.06
N VAL A 577 19.06 -6.78 1.87
CA VAL A 577 19.73 -5.64 2.52
C VAL A 577 19.12 -4.30 2.07
N MET A 578 18.80 -4.15 0.78
CA MET A 578 18.12 -2.95 0.28
C MET A 578 16.74 -2.79 0.94
N GLY A 579 16.01 -3.89 1.10
CA GLY A 579 14.71 -3.92 1.77
C GLY A 579 14.84 -3.59 3.26
N ALA A 580 15.86 -4.14 3.93
CA ALA A 580 16.14 -3.90 5.34
C ALA A 580 16.56 -2.45 5.59
N THR A 581 17.25 -1.84 4.63
CA THR A 581 17.56 -0.40 4.64
C THR A 581 16.28 0.44 4.65
N LEU A 582 15.26 0.07 3.86
CA LEU A 582 13.95 0.75 3.86
C LEU A 582 13.18 0.44 5.15
N ALA A 583 13.21 -0.79 5.64
CA ALA A 583 12.59 -1.17 6.92
C ALA A 583 13.20 -0.38 8.10
N ASN A 584 14.51 -0.10 8.04
CA ASN A 584 15.27 0.66 9.03
C ASN A 584 15.31 2.17 8.73
N ASN A 585 14.20 2.72 8.23
CA ASN A 585 14.02 4.17 8.03
C ASN A 585 15.14 4.84 7.21
N GLY A 586 15.62 4.14 6.18
CA GLY A 586 16.61 4.59 5.21
C GLY A 586 18.06 4.41 5.65
N ILE A 587 18.33 3.68 6.74
CA ILE A 587 19.68 3.38 7.24
C ILE A 587 20.02 1.92 6.91
N ASN A 588 21.13 1.71 6.19
CA ASN A 588 21.58 0.37 5.87
C ASN A 588 22.05 -0.35 7.15
N PRO A 589 21.41 -1.47 7.56
CA PRO A 589 21.73 -2.13 8.83
C PRO A 589 23.13 -2.74 8.86
N MET A 590 23.71 -3.07 7.69
CA MET A 590 25.04 -3.67 7.60
C MET A 590 26.16 -2.64 7.72
N THR A 591 25.90 -1.39 7.32
CA THR A 591 26.95 -0.35 7.21
C THR A 591 26.71 0.87 8.09
N GLY A 592 25.51 1.03 8.65
CA GLY A 592 25.07 2.25 9.34
C GLY A 592 24.91 3.47 8.42
N THR A 593 25.07 3.31 7.11
CA THR A 593 25.01 4.43 6.16
C THR A 593 23.56 4.80 5.85
N ARG A 594 23.23 6.09 5.93
CA ARG A 594 21.93 6.59 5.46
C ARG A 594 21.88 6.59 3.93
N ALA A 595 21.14 5.65 3.36
CA ALA A 595 20.93 5.54 1.93
C ALA A 595 19.90 6.57 1.41
N ILE A 596 18.87 6.84 2.23
CA ILE A 596 17.83 7.82 1.93
C ILE A 596 17.32 8.55 3.18
N ALA A 597 16.83 9.77 3.02
CA ALA A 597 16.21 10.53 4.09
C ALA A 597 14.91 9.86 4.56
N ALA A 598 14.74 9.78 5.88
CA ALA A 598 13.58 9.16 6.54
C ALA A 598 12.22 9.62 5.99
N PRO A 599 11.98 10.92 5.70
CA PRO A 599 10.69 11.36 5.16
C PRO A 599 10.32 10.67 3.85
N TYR A 600 11.29 10.36 2.97
CA TYR A 600 11.03 9.74 1.67
C TYR A 600 10.84 8.23 1.75
N VAL A 601 11.20 7.57 2.85
CA VAL A 601 10.97 6.12 3.02
C VAL A 601 9.48 5.81 2.98
N ARG A 602 8.65 6.66 3.58
CA ARG A 602 7.19 6.52 3.52
C ARG A 602 6.69 6.54 2.08
N ASP A 603 7.20 7.48 1.30
CA ASP A 603 6.84 7.66 -0.11
C ASP A 603 7.23 6.44 -0.95
N PHE A 604 8.38 5.81 -0.66
CA PHE A 604 8.77 4.51 -1.25
C PHE A 604 7.75 3.44 -0.94
N LEU A 605 7.49 3.23 0.36
CA LEU A 605 6.69 2.12 0.82
C LEU A 605 5.25 2.24 0.33
N SER A 606 4.68 3.45 0.29
CA SER A 606 3.37 3.70 -0.28
C SER A 606 3.29 3.30 -1.75
N VAL A 607 4.22 3.77 -2.59
CA VAL A 607 4.17 3.45 -4.02
C VAL A 607 4.56 2.00 -4.31
N MET A 608 5.49 1.41 -3.55
CA MET A 608 5.77 -0.03 -3.62
C MET A 608 4.52 -0.85 -3.27
N TYR A 609 3.79 -0.46 -2.23
CA TYR A 609 2.61 -1.17 -1.78
C TYR A 609 1.47 -1.13 -2.79
N THR A 610 1.19 0.03 -3.39
CA THR A 610 0.05 0.20 -4.30
C THR A 610 0.37 -0.14 -5.75
N CYS A 611 1.64 -0.06 -6.18
CA CYS A 611 2.01 -0.14 -7.59
C CYS A 611 3.15 -1.14 -7.86
N GLY A 612 3.82 -1.67 -6.84
CA GLY A 612 5.07 -2.40 -7.01
C GLY A 612 4.93 -3.80 -7.63
N MET A 613 3.77 -4.44 -7.46
CA MET A 613 3.43 -5.72 -8.08
C MET A 613 2.60 -5.55 -9.36
N TYR A 614 2.61 -4.36 -9.95
CA TYR A 614 1.88 -4.02 -11.19
C TYR A 614 0.38 -4.27 -11.06
N ASP A 615 -0.19 -5.00 -12.01
CA ASP A 615 -1.58 -5.39 -11.99
C ASP A 615 -1.87 -6.34 -10.82
N PHE A 616 -0.88 -7.00 -10.19
CA PHE A 616 -1.05 -7.86 -8.99
C PHE A 616 -1.01 -7.08 -7.68
N ALA A 617 -0.91 -5.75 -7.70
CA ALA A 617 -0.76 -4.97 -6.47
C ALA A 617 -1.95 -5.07 -5.51
N GLY A 618 -3.19 -5.10 -5.99
CA GLY A 618 -4.38 -5.29 -5.16
C GLY A 618 -4.41 -6.68 -4.52
N ALA A 619 -4.18 -7.74 -5.30
CA ALA A 619 -4.08 -9.10 -4.77
C ALA A 619 -2.92 -9.25 -3.77
N TRP A 620 -1.79 -8.60 -4.02
CA TRP A 620 -0.66 -8.58 -3.09
C TRP A 620 -1.03 -7.92 -1.75
N VAL A 621 -1.66 -6.74 -1.79
CA VAL A 621 -2.14 -6.03 -0.60
C VAL A 621 -3.21 -6.84 0.15
N TYR A 622 -4.00 -7.64 -0.57
CA TYR A 622 -5.04 -8.48 0.02
C TYR A 622 -4.51 -9.76 0.69
N ASN A 623 -3.54 -10.43 0.05
CA ASN A 623 -3.02 -11.73 0.50
C ASN A 623 -1.78 -11.59 1.38
N VAL A 624 -0.83 -10.73 1.00
CA VAL A 624 0.51 -10.62 1.61
C VAL A 624 0.58 -9.42 2.55
N GLY A 625 0.21 -8.23 2.08
CA GLY A 625 -0.04 -7.08 2.94
C GLY A 625 1.18 -6.31 3.46
N PHE A 626 2.35 -6.42 2.82
CA PHE A 626 3.49 -5.53 3.05
C PHE A 626 4.15 -5.06 1.74
N PRO A 627 4.83 -3.90 1.69
CA PRO A 627 5.36 -3.32 0.44
C PRO A 627 6.32 -4.25 -0.30
N ALA A 628 6.18 -4.35 -1.62
CA ALA A 628 7.05 -5.18 -2.45
C ALA A 628 7.23 -4.63 -3.87
N LYS A 629 8.23 -5.16 -4.57
CA LYS A 629 8.47 -4.90 -5.99
C LYS A 629 9.00 -6.15 -6.67
N SER A 630 8.39 -6.50 -7.79
CA SER A 630 8.84 -7.59 -8.66
C SER A 630 9.69 -7.09 -9.84
N GLY A 631 10.63 -7.92 -10.29
CA GLY A 631 11.42 -7.70 -11.50
C GLY A 631 11.39 -8.93 -12.40
N VAL A 632 11.33 -8.71 -13.72
CA VAL A 632 11.31 -9.80 -14.72
C VAL A 632 12.57 -10.68 -14.69
N GLY A 633 13.64 -10.24 -14.03
CA GLY A 633 14.79 -11.09 -13.73
C GLY A 633 14.47 -12.26 -12.77
N GLY A 634 13.27 -12.34 -12.19
CA GLY A 634 12.88 -13.38 -11.24
C GLY A 634 13.02 -12.97 -9.77
N GLY A 635 13.48 -11.75 -9.51
CA GLY A 635 13.59 -11.18 -8.17
C GLY A 635 12.27 -10.59 -7.68
N ILE A 636 11.97 -10.76 -6.40
CA ILE A 636 10.98 -9.99 -5.67
C ILE A 636 11.65 -9.46 -4.40
N ILE A 637 11.61 -8.14 -4.19
CA ILE A 637 12.01 -7.48 -2.94
C ILE A 637 10.74 -7.12 -2.16
N ALA A 638 10.74 -7.36 -0.85
CA ALA A 638 9.68 -6.98 0.06
C ALA A 638 10.24 -6.35 1.34
N VAL A 639 9.45 -5.46 1.95
CA VAL A 639 9.84 -4.71 3.14
C VAL A 639 8.81 -4.93 4.23
N VAL A 640 9.23 -5.42 5.39
CA VAL A 640 8.42 -5.45 6.61
C VAL A 640 8.85 -4.26 7.47
N PRO A 641 8.10 -3.14 7.49
CA PRO A 641 8.55 -1.89 8.09
C PRO A 641 8.94 -2.07 9.57
N GLY A 642 10.10 -1.53 9.94
CA GLY A 642 10.65 -1.62 11.29
C GLY A 642 11.25 -3.00 11.67
N GLN A 643 11.23 -4.00 10.78
CA GLN A 643 11.61 -5.37 11.14
C GLN A 643 12.68 -5.95 10.21
N MET A 644 12.42 -6.02 8.90
CA MET A 644 13.35 -6.66 7.95
C MET A 644 13.06 -6.32 6.49
N GLY A 645 14.05 -6.56 5.64
CA GLY A 645 13.85 -6.76 4.20
C GLY A 645 13.90 -8.25 3.87
N ILE A 646 13.09 -8.67 2.92
CA ILE A 646 13.05 -10.05 2.43
C ILE A 646 13.15 -10.00 0.92
N ALA A 647 13.91 -10.91 0.35
CA ALA A 647 13.99 -11.11 -1.09
C ALA A 647 13.81 -12.58 -1.44
N VAL A 648 13.25 -12.81 -2.62
CA VAL A 648 13.21 -14.12 -3.26
C VAL A 648 13.70 -13.98 -4.68
N PHE A 649 14.52 -14.92 -5.14
CA PHE A 649 14.94 -15.02 -6.53
C PHE A 649 14.53 -16.39 -7.08
N SER A 650 13.73 -16.38 -8.14
CA SER A 650 13.36 -17.57 -8.91
C SER A 650 12.94 -17.13 -10.32
N PRO A 651 13.66 -17.53 -11.40
CA PRO A 651 13.44 -17.02 -12.75
C PRO A 651 12.05 -17.25 -13.36
N PRO A 652 11.37 -18.40 -13.19
CA PRO A 652 10.07 -18.63 -13.82
C PRO A 652 8.99 -17.63 -13.38
N LEU A 653 8.40 -16.93 -14.35
CA LEU A 653 7.38 -15.90 -14.14
C LEU A 653 5.98 -16.40 -14.50
N ASP A 654 4.98 -15.90 -13.79
CA ASP A 654 3.57 -16.05 -14.15
C ASP A 654 3.19 -15.18 -15.37
N LYS A 655 1.92 -15.26 -15.78
CA LYS A 655 1.37 -14.45 -16.90
C LYS A 655 1.44 -12.93 -16.66
N ARG A 656 1.63 -12.50 -15.42
CA ARG A 656 1.69 -11.09 -14.99
C ARG A 656 3.15 -10.60 -14.89
N GLY A 657 4.12 -11.47 -15.13
CA GLY A 657 5.55 -11.16 -15.08
C GLY A 657 6.15 -11.19 -13.66
N ASN A 658 5.53 -11.91 -12.74
CA ASN A 658 6.00 -12.07 -11.36
C ASN A 658 6.53 -13.47 -11.09
N SER A 659 7.57 -13.59 -10.25
CA SER A 659 8.13 -14.90 -9.88
C SER A 659 7.09 -15.79 -9.19
N VAL A 660 6.81 -16.96 -9.77
CA VAL A 660 5.76 -17.87 -9.26
C VAL A 660 6.10 -18.38 -7.86
N ARG A 661 7.32 -18.92 -7.69
CA ARG A 661 7.80 -19.37 -6.37
C ARG A 661 7.92 -18.21 -5.39
N GLY A 662 8.35 -17.04 -5.87
CA GLY A 662 8.42 -15.81 -5.08
C GLY A 662 7.09 -15.45 -4.44
N ILE A 663 6.00 -15.37 -5.22
CA ILE A 663 4.66 -15.08 -4.69
C ILE A 663 4.26 -16.09 -3.60
N LYS A 664 4.46 -17.39 -3.84
CA LYS A 664 4.07 -18.44 -2.88
C LYS A 664 4.83 -18.36 -1.56
N VAL A 665 6.13 -18.07 -1.61
CA VAL A 665 6.94 -17.83 -0.40
C VAL A 665 6.37 -16.67 0.42
N PHE A 666 6.02 -15.55 -0.22
CA PHE A 666 5.50 -14.38 0.47
C PHE A 666 4.07 -14.56 1.01
N GLU A 667 3.21 -15.29 0.30
CA GLU A 667 1.88 -15.68 0.79
C GLU A 667 2.00 -16.49 2.09
N GLU A 668 2.91 -17.48 2.12
CA GLU A 668 3.07 -18.34 3.29
C GLU A 668 3.79 -17.65 4.46
N LEU A 669 4.77 -16.78 4.19
CA LEU A 669 5.39 -15.91 5.20
C LEU A 669 4.34 -15.02 5.88
N SER A 670 3.48 -14.36 5.09
CA SER A 670 2.42 -13.51 5.62
C SER A 670 1.42 -14.31 6.45
N GLN A 671 0.96 -15.46 5.94
CA GLN A 671 -0.01 -16.30 6.63
C GLN A 671 0.54 -16.90 7.92
N ARG A 672 1.79 -17.35 7.93
CA ARG A 672 2.40 -18.04 9.08
C ARG A 672 2.67 -17.09 10.24
N PHE A 673 3.11 -15.86 9.95
CA PHE A 673 3.59 -14.92 10.95
C PHE A 673 2.69 -13.69 11.14
N GLY A 674 1.58 -13.58 10.40
CA GLY A 674 0.67 -12.46 10.51
C GLY A 674 1.32 -11.13 10.16
N LEU A 675 2.25 -11.10 9.19
CA LEU A 675 3.03 -9.90 8.81
C LEU A 675 2.22 -8.83 8.06
N HIS A 676 0.93 -9.08 7.88
CA HIS A 676 0.04 -8.23 7.11
C HIS A 676 -0.34 -6.97 7.89
N ILE A 677 -0.12 -5.79 7.30
CA ILE A 677 -0.24 -4.50 7.99
C ILE A 677 -1.66 -4.19 8.51
N PHE A 678 -2.69 -4.75 7.87
CA PHE A 678 -4.10 -4.64 8.30
C PHE A 678 -4.61 -5.82 9.14
N ASP A 679 -3.77 -6.79 9.51
CA ASP A 679 -4.23 -7.87 10.38
C ASP A 679 -4.34 -7.36 11.84
N PRO A 680 -5.53 -7.46 12.47
CA PRO A 680 -5.72 -6.97 13.83
C PRO A 680 -4.91 -7.72 14.89
N THR A 681 -4.39 -8.91 14.55
CA THR A 681 -3.62 -9.78 15.45
C THR A 681 -2.11 -9.59 15.36
N THR A 682 -1.61 -8.78 14.40
CA THR A 682 -0.17 -8.55 14.24
C THR A 682 0.44 -7.91 15.49
N SER A 683 1.21 -8.70 16.23
CA SER A 683 2.09 -8.23 17.29
C SER A 683 3.53 -8.24 16.79
N VAL A 684 4.13 -7.06 16.68
CA VAL A 684 5.52 -6.87 16.23
C VAL A 684 6.51 -7.62 17.14
N ASP A 685 6.22 -7.64 18.45
CA ASP A 685 7.09 -8.25 19.44
C ASP A 685 7.12 -9.78 19.34
N THR A 686 6.01 -10.41 18.92
CA THR A 686 5.89 -11.88 18.91
C THR A 686 6.73 -12.50 17.79
N PHE A 687 6.81 -11.85 16.63
CA PHE A 687 7.54 -12.39 15.49
C PHE A 687 9.06 -12.23 15.64
N LEU A 688 9.55 -11.05 16.05
CA LEU A 688 10.99 -10.83 16.28
C LEU A 688 11.50 -11.69 17.45
N GLN A 689 10.69 -11.90 18.47
CA GLN A 689 11.02 -12.83 19.55
C GLN A 689 11.16 -14.25 19.01
N TRP A 690 10.19 -14.73 18.24
CA TRP A 690 10.22 -16.07 17.65
C TRP A 690 11.42 -16.30 16.72
N MET A 691 11.84 -15.29 15.94
CA MET A 691 13.04 -15.40 15.11
C MET A 691 14.33 -15.65 15.91
N ARG A 692 14.42 -15.00 17.07
CA ARG A 692 15.61 -15.03 17.95
C ARG A 692 15.54 -16.15 18.98
N GLU A 693 14.40 -16.79 19.14
CA GLU A 693 14.27 -17.98 19.99
C GLU A 693 15.21 -19.06 19.47
N THR A 694 15.96 -19.66 20.38
CA THR A 694 16.96 -20.66 20.06
C THR A 694 16.47 -21.98 20.63
N ARG A 695 16.25 -22.99 19.78
CA ARG A 695 15.90 -24.33 20.26
C ARG A 695 17.18 -24.97 20.80
N THR A 696 17.22 -25.19 22.12
CA THR A 696 18.28 -25.94 22.82
C THR A 696 18.15 -27.43 22.61
#